data_AF-A0A7X6ZV85-F1
#
_entry.id   AF-A0A7X6ZV85-F1
#
_cell.length_a   1.000
_cell.length_b   1.000
_cell.length_c   1.000
_cell.angle_alpha   90.00
_cell.angle_beta   90.00
_cell.angle_gamma   90.00
#
_symmetry.space_group_name_H-M   'P 1'
#
loop_
_entity.id
_entity.type
_entity.pdbx_description
1 polymer ?
#
loop_
_entity_poly.entity_id
_entity_poly.type
_entity_poly.pdbx_seq_one_letter_code
_entity_poly.pdbx_strand_id
1 'polypeptide(L)'
;MKTLSAQFAIISEQDIPTDNPGLITYDQYWEQMMADAGLMSIPDFKSVADTVKIVHDKIESNFEGVRAKQISLAKRITNATAIKILQGELNKKHGARAETLVEDLCITSALADNKEFLVDSVDNCARLIVRATAGQYFELNEENHEYRLRTEGGINIDQNIIQFAEQMAPYQKDEAFFRFMVEVLGIEANPYRSGFQIYKHEIEWRSHKITRDGYIFLGNPNEKSTTHPKQYFYMIVMPIFQEDKKTRNNEEDEVYFVLDTISDDFKTQVSNYGAALSLWNSADTAIKPIYRAKMEDFFQKARREFDASYLSETKVYYKNEPARELRSFQLPEQGASRLELFNSVASAIFNEQFKEQTPHHPVFNMARQTINSGNLDRYLRGTIAKIIRPTESNQDGEAILSGLGCYRAGELVVDESIYAISILNLMNTRETQMVVNQNEILELLPNSDREPVWRSKDYRIDASFEFMVLSVLVALGECEIKLNSGEILNASNLDKLRNLQADDYFNFAFIKRPKGVNLPVIRAITKSFCGKDLSNRLDQQDTYVLLVNEAKKLAAECATMVAQKLQGPTNIAGVDIISEGEALSLRNGITALKGFCDQLATYTSEAKIKNMPFDLPTVNKMIERKTEMEAVKDKLNLAKELEAKVSYLTQAKLYIPADTGLSRNIDATIQSLPKILAAQAGAEVENYKTELEASKQQYISWYLKRYKEYCINEIDESKRVEILNSAEYVVCEKLMQSPLLNATLWQNWRLKFSKLRKADSNVETTLQTTPYANFNPLTVGDQEMKNVRELGVELSDIYEIWIRSLKEFINTEGAQTALKLMDEGGQNFLNRFVNGMEIIRDGYSAQVLLELINILSDGFEKIEIKQDEMSKYFTHPMTIEEAKGAFELYIERMSKGKDRSKVRIILHG
;
A
#
# COMPACT_ATOMS: atom_id res chain seq x y z
N MET A 1 -21.85 -108.20 17.96
CA MET A 1 -22.98 -108.96 18.55
C MET A 1 -22.86 -109.13 20.06
N LYS A 2 -21.74 -109.58 20.64
CA LYS A 2 -21.59 -109.70 22.12
C LYS A 2 -21.81 -108.38 22.89
N THR A 3 -21.40 -107.25 22.33
CA THR A 3 -21.51 -105.91 22.91
C THR A 3 -22.96 -105.42 23.06
N LEU A 4 -23.79 -105.60 22.02
CA LEU A 4 -25.22 -105.30 22.05
C LEU A 4 -25.96 -106.18 23.07
N SER A 5 -25.64 -107.47 23.12
CA SER A 5 -26.22 -108.39 24.11
C SER A 5 -25.91 -107.99 25.56
N ALA A 6 -24.72 -107.45 25.82
CA ALA A 6 -24.35 -106.94 27.15
C ALA A 6 -25.13 -105.67 27.53
N GLN A 7 -25.33 -104.72 26.60
CA GLN A 7 -26.16 -103.53 26.85
C GLN A 7 -27.62 -103.92 27.11
N PHE A 8 -28.20 -104.79 26.27
CA PHE A 8 -29.57 -105.25 26.47
C PHE A 8 -29.74 -105.99 27.81
N ALA A 9 -28.73 -106.75 28.27
CA ALA A 9 -28.76 -107.37 29.58
C ALA A 9 -28.80 -106.34 30.72
N ILE A 10 -28.02 -105.24 30.63
CA ILE A 10 -27.99 -104.17 31.65
C ILE A 10 -29.35 -103.47 31.78
N ILE A 11 -30.05 -103.25 30.66
CA ILE A 11 -31.35 -102.56 30.66
C ILE A 11 -32.56 -103.50 30.74
N SER A 12 -32.35 -104.83 30.65
CA SER A 12 -33.45 -105.81 30.61
C SER A 12 -34.29 -105.86 31.89
N GLU A 13 -33.72 -105.47 33.02
CA GLU A 13 -34.39 -105.41 34.33
C GLU A 13 -34.79 -103.97 34.73
N GLN A 14 -34.64 -103.00 33.82
CA GLN A 14 -34.99 -101.60 34.08
C GLN A 14 -36.38 -101.27 33.50
N ASP A 15 -37.16 -100.47 34.24
CA ASP A 15 -38.42 -99.94 33.76
C ASP A 15 -38.20 -98.96 32.58
N ILE A 16 -39.18 -98.88 31.68
CA ILE A 16 -39.14 -97.94 30.54
C ILE A 16 -39.12 -96.50 31.08
N PRO A 17 -38.12 -95.67 30.72
CA PRO A 17 -38.02 -94.29 31.20
C PRO A 17 -39.24 -93.45 30.79
N THR A 18 -39.65 -92.52 31.66
CA THR A 18 -40.78 -91.61 31.41
C THR A 18 -40.36 -90.23 30.89
N ASP A 19 -39.07 -89.91 30.96
CA ASP A 19 -38.48 -88.60 30.65
C ASP A 19 -37.57 -88.60 29.41
N ASN A 20 -37.33 -89.78 28.82
CA ASN A 20 -36.54 -89.95 27.59
C ASN A 20 -36.98 -91.21 26.81
N PRO A 21 -36.57 -91.37 25.53
CA PRO A 21 -37.02 -92.47 24.67
C PRO A 21 -36.53 -93.88 25.06
N GLY A 22 -35.64 -94.02 26.05
CA GLY A 22 -35.10 -95.33 26.48
C GLY A 22 -34.22 -96.04 25.44
N LEU A 23 -33.68 -95.31 24.46
CA LEU A 23 -32.89 -95.87 23.37
C LEU A 23 -31.39 -95.95 23.72
N ILE A 24 -30.73 -97.02 23.27
CA ILE A 24 -29.27 -97.12 23.30
C ILE A 24 -28.72 -96.37 22.08
N THR A 25 -28.23 -95.15 22.32
CA THR A 25 -27.62 -94.30 21.30
C THR A 25 -26.12 -94.57 21.17
N TYR A 26 -25.52 -94.14 20.05
CA TYR A 26 -24.17 -94.59 19.72
C TYR A 26 -23.11 -94.10 20.72
N ASP A 27 -23.26 -92.91 21.30
CA ASP A 27 -22.41 -92.34 22.37
C ASP A 27 -22.25 -93.29 23.58
N GLN A 28 -23.26 -94.09 23.89
CA GLN A 28 -23.23 -95.03 25.02
C GLN A 28 -22.29 -96.22 24.78
N TYR A 29 -21.97 -96.55 23.52
CA TYR A 29 -20.98 -97.60 23.23
C TYR A 29 -19.56 -97.16 23.55
N TRP A 30 -19.29 -95.86 23.68
CA TRP A 30 -17.95 -95.34 23.97
C TRP A 30 -17.36 -95.95 25.24
N GLU A 31 -18.15 -96.05 26.31
CA GLU A 31 -17.72 -96.62 27.59
C GLU A 31 -17.32 -98.10 27.46
N GLN A 32 -18.05 -98.86 26.64
CA GLN A 32 -17.73 -100.27 26.38
C GLN A 32 -16.50 -100.41 25.48
N MET A 33 -16.33 -99.52 24.50
CA MET A 33 -15.14 -99.49 23.66
C MET A 33 -13.89 -99.19 24.50
N MET A 34 -13.97 -98.28 25.48
CA MET A 34 -12.88 -98.00 26.41
C MET A 34 -12.56 -99.18 27.35
N ALA A 35 -13.54 -100.04 27.64
CA ALA A 35 -13.35 -101.25 28.45
C ALA A 35 -12.72 -102.43 27.68
N ASP A 36 -12.67 -102.37 26.34
CA ASP A 36 -12.09 -103.42 25.50
C ASP A 36 -10.56 -103.27 25.40
N ALA A 37 -9.83 -104.20 26.01
CA ALA A 37 -8.36 -104.22 26.00
C ALA A 37 -7.76 -104.35 24.59
N GLY A 38 -8.47 -104.97 23.65
CA GLY A 38 -8.07 -105.06 22.25
C GLY A 38 -8.13 -103.70 21.55
N LEU A 39 -9.22 -102.95 21.74
CA LEU A 39 -9.34 -101.59 21.20
C LEU A 39 -8.31 -100.64 21.81
N MET A 40 -8.07 -100.73 23.12
CA MET A 40 -7.05 -99.92 23.83
C MET A 40 -5.60 -100.20 23.36
N SER A 41 -5.36 -101.31 22.66
CA SER A 41 -4.06 -101.61 22.04
C SER A 41 -3.85 -100.93 20.69
N ILE A 42 -4.91 -100.42 20.05
CA ILE A 42 -4.84 -99.67 18.79
C ILE A 42 -4.38 -98.24 19.08
N PRO A 43 -3.26 -97.75 18.49
CA PRO A 43 -2.71 -96.43 18.79
C PRO A 43 -3.69 -95.27 18.60
N ASP A 44 -4.42 -95.26 17.48
CA ASP A 44 -5.39 -94.22 17.14
C ASP A 44 -6.56 -94.19 18.13
N PHE A 45 -7.10 -95.36 18.48
CA PHE A 45 -8.17 -95.47 19.47
C PHE A 45 -7.69 -94.99 20.85
N LYS A 46 -6.48 -95.39 21.25
CA LYS A 46 -5.87 -94.95 22.51
C LYS A 46 -5.70 -93.44 22.57
N SER A 47 -5.26 -92.81 21.47
CA SER A 47 -5.12 -91.36 21.38
C SER A 47 -6.46 -90.62 21.58
N VAL A 48 -7.54 -91.12 20.95
CA VAL A 48 -8.89 -90.56 21.16
C VAL A 48 -9.38 -90.81 22.60
N ALA A 49 -9.14 -92.01 23.15
CA ALA A 49 -9.52 -92.35 24.53
C ALA A 49 -8.84 -91.47 25.59
N ASP A 50 -7.53 -91.23 25.43
CA ASP A 50 -6.78 -90.33 26.31
C ASP A 50 -7.31 -88.88 26.20
N THR A 51 -7.64 -88.44 24.98
CA THR A 51 -8.25 -87.12 24.74
C THR A 51 -9.61 -86.98 25.42
N VAL A 52 -10.50 -87.97 25.29
CA VAL A 52 -11.83 -87.96 25.92
C VAL A 52 -11.72 -87.93 27.44
N LYS A 53 -10.76 -88.66 28.03
CA LYS A 53 -10.48 -88.57 29.48
C LYS A 53 -10.15 -87.15 29.91
N ILE A 54 -9.25 -86.47 29.18
CA ILE A 54 -8.89 -85.08 29.48
C ILE A 54 -10.12 -84.17 29.36
N VAL A 55 -10.93 -84.33 28.32
CA VAL A 55 -12.16 -83.53 28.14
C VAL A 55 -13.16 -83.80 29.28
N HIS A 56 -13.36 -85.06 29.68
CA HIS A 56 -14.21 -85.42 30.81
C HIS A 56 -13.72 -84.80 32.12
N ASP A 57 -12.42 -84.88 32.41
CA ASP A 57 -11.83 -84.28 33.62
C ASP A 57 -12.01 -82.75 33.62
N LYS A 58 -11.90 -82.10 32.45
CA LYS A 58 -12.15 -80.66 32.29
C LYS A 58 -13.63 -80.30 32.45
N ILE A 59 -14.55 -81.12 31.95
CA ILE A 59 -15.99 -80.93 32.18
C ILE A 59 -16.28 -81.00 33.68
N GLU A 60 -15.84 -82.06 34.36
CA GLU A 60 -16.05 -82.25 35.80
C GLU A 60 -15.47 -81.09 36.63
N SER A 61 -14.29 -80.58 36.24
CA SER A 61 -13.62 -79.51 36.99
C SER A 61 -14.14 -78.10 36.71
N ASN A 62 -14.78 -77.83 35.56
CA ASN A 62 -15.18 -76.46 35.17
C ASN A 62 -16.71 -76.25 35.16
N PHE A 63 -17.51 -77.31 35.16
CA PHE A 63 -18.98 -77.21 35.13
C PHE A 63 -19.53 -77.10 36.56
N GLU A 64 -19.31 -75.95 37.19
CA GLU A 64 -19.76 -75.68 38.57
C GLU A 64 -21.13 -74.97 38.64
N GLY A 65 -21.77 -75.00 39.81
CA GLY A 65 -23.03 -74.30 40.09
C GLY A 65 -24.19 -74.76 39.19
N VAL A 66 -24.85 -73.81 38.50
CA VAL A 66 -25.98 -74.11 37.59
C VAL A 66 -25.55 -74.99 36.41
N ARG A 67 -24.28 -74.92 36.00
CA ARG A 67 -23.74 -75.69 34.88
C ARG A 67 -23.51 -77.17 35.21
N ALA A 68 -23.45 -77.54 36.48
CA ALA A 68 -23.27 -78.94 36.90
C ALA A 68 -24.38 -79.86 36.36
N LYS A 69 -25.59 -79.33 36.16
CA LYS A 69 -26.71 -80.07 35.55
C LYS A 69 -26.47 -80.49 34.08
N GLN A 70 -25.50 -79.86 33.41
CA GLN A 70 -25.16 -80.15 32.01
C GLN A 70 -24.04 -81.19 31.86
N ILE A 71 -23.41 -81.68 32.93
CA ILE A 71 -22.28 -82.61 32.87
C ILE A 71 -22.64 -83.89 32.09
N SER A 72 -23.83 -84.46 32.35
CA SER A 72 -24.30 -85.66 31.65
C SER A 72 -24.41 -85.42 30.14
N LEU A 73 -25.05 -84.32 29.74
CA LEU A 73 -25.16 -83.94 28.33
C LEU A 73 -23.79 -83.67 27.70
N ALA A 74 -22.89 -82.99 28.41
CA ALA A 74 -21.55 -82.68 27.92
C ALA A 74 -20.70 -83.93 27.66
N LYS A 75 -20.79 -84.93 28.55
CA LYS A 75 -20.15 -86.24 28.37
C LYS A 75 -20.73 -87.01 27.19
N ARG A 76 -22.06 -87.00 27.01
CA ARG A 76 -22.71 -87.61 25.85
C ARG A 76 -22.27 -86.99 24.53
N ILE A 77 -22.19 -85.65 24.47
CA ILE A 77 -21.66 -84.91 23.31
C ILE A 77 -20.19 -85.30 23.05
N THR A 78 -19.36 -85.37 24.08
CA THR A 78 -17.94 -85.74 23.97
C THR A 78 -17.77 -87.18 23.46
N ASN A 79 -18.54 -88.13 24.00
CA ASN A 79 -18.52 -89.52 23.55
C ASN A 79 -19.01 -89.67 22.10
N ALA A 80 -20.02 -88.90 21.72
CA ALA A 80 -20.54 -88.86 20.36
C ALA A 80 -19.47 -88.41 19.36
N THR A 81 -18.78 -87.30 19.65
CA THR A 81 -17.69 -86.81 18.79
C THR A 81 -16.48 -87.74 18.78
N ALA A 82 -16.23 -88.48 19.87
CA ALA A 82 -15.22 -89.54 19.95
C ALA A 82 -15.48 -90.70 18.99
N ILE A 83 -16.74 -91.06 18.80
CA ILE A 83 -17.11 -92.07 17.81
C ILE A 83 -17.02 -91.49 16.41
N LYS A 84 -17.46 -90.24 16.20
CA LYS A 84 -17.41 -89.60 14.87
C LYS A 84 -15.98 -89.44 14.36
N ILE A 85 -15.01 -89.05 15.21
CA ILE A 85 -13.61 -88.91 14.79
C ILE A 85 -12.97 -90.24 14.36
N LEU A 86 -13.41 -91.37 14.95
CA LEU A 86 -12.93 -92.72 14.59
C LEU A 86 -13.57 -93.28 13.31
N GLN A 87 -14.59 -92.63 12.75
CA GLN A 87 -15.23 -93.05 11.49
C GLN A 87 -14.40 -92.65 10.25
N GLY A 88 -13.31 -91.90 10.42
CA GLY A 88 -12.37 -91.56 9.35
C GLY A 88 -10.93 -91.51 9.86
N GLU A 89 -10.01 -90.96 9.06
CA GLU A 89 -8.64 -90.71 9.49
C GLU A 89 -8.62 -89.60 10.55
N LEU A 90 -7.85 -89.77 11.64
CA LEU A 90 -7.83 -88.83 12.76
C LEU A 90 -7.45 -87.40 12.35
N ASN A 91 -6.63 -87.24 11.30
CA ASN A 91 -6.23 -85.95 10.72
C ASN A 91 -7.41 -85.17 10.08
N LYS A 92 -8.49 -85.86 9.64
CA LYS A 92 -9.68 -85.23 9.04
C LYS A 92 -10.61 -84.65 10.10
N LYS A 93 -10.41 -85.00 11.38
CA LYS A 93 -11.12 -84.46 12.56
C LYS A 93 -12.63 -84.39 12.34
N HIS A 94 -13.27 -85.51 12.03
CA HIS A 94 -14.73 -85.55 11.86
C HIS A 94 -15.46 -85.18 13.16
N GLY A 95 -16.56 -84.43 13.03
CA GLY A 95 -17.36 -83.97 14.17
C GLY A 95 -18.85 -84.20 13.99
N ALA A 96 -19.63 -83.48 14.77
CA ALA A 96 -21.08 -83.45 14.66
C ALA A 96 -21.61 -82.04 14.88
N ARG A 97 -22.65 -81.65 14.13
CA ARG A 97 -23.37 -80.39 14.35
C ARG A 97 -24.36 -80.54 15.49
N ALA A 98 -24.76 -79.43 16.12
CA ALA A 98 -25.74 -79.44 17.19
C ALA A 98 -27.07 -80.11 16.75
N GLU A 99 -27.52 -79.85 15.52
CA GLU A 99 -28.73 -80.45 14.95
C GLU A 99 -28.63 -81.98 14.88
N THR A 100 -27.52 -82.48 14.35
CA THR A 100 -27.28 -83.93 14.24
C THR A 100 -27.09 -84.59 15.61
N LEU A 101 -26.53 -83.88 16.59
CA LEU A 101 -26.38 -84.40 17.94
C LEU A 101 -27.75 -84.54 18.63
N VAL A 102 -28.66 -83.58 18.46
CA VAL A 102 -30.03 -83.68 18.99
C VAL A 102 -30.75 -84.90 18.41
N GLU A 103 -30.65 -85.11 17.09
CA GLU A 103 -31.30 -86.22 16.39
C GLU A 103 -30.65 -87.57 16.72
N ASP A 104 -29.34 -87.71 16.50
CA ASP A 104 -28.64 -89.00 16.64
C ASP A 104 -28.56 -89.48 18.10
N LEU A 105 -28.54 -88.54 19.06
CA LEU A 105 -28.49 -88.85 20.51
C LEU A 105 -29.87 -88.81 21.17
N CYS A 106 -30.93 -88.48 20.43
CA CYS A 106 -32.29 -88.41 20.94
C CYS A 106 -32.39 -87.61 22.26
N ILE A 107 -31.77 -86.42 22.29
CA ILE A 107 -31.66 -85.61 23.51
C ILE A 107 -33.04 -85.06 23.88
N THR A 108 -33.44 -85.25 25.13
CA THR A 108 -34.66 -84.69 25.71
C THR A 108 -34.34 -83.68 26.81
N SER A 109 -35.22 -82.71 26.98
CA SER A 109 -35.17 -81.74 28.08
C SER A 109 -36.59 -81.38 28.48
N ALA A 110 -36.91 -81.45 29.76
CA ALA A 110 -38.23 -81.06 30.28
C ALA A 110 -38.55 -79.57 30.08
N LEU A 111 -37.53 -78.76 29.75
CA LEU A 111 -37.64 -77.32 29.50
C LEU A 111 -37.81 -76.98 28.02
N ALA A 112 -37.61 -77.94 27.11
CA ALA A 112 -37.68 -77.71 25.68
C ALA A 112 -39.07 -78.03 25.13
N ASP A 113 -39.66 -77.09 24.41
CA ASP A 113 -40.99 -77.20 23.79
C ASP A 113 -40.95 -77.41 22.26
N ASN A 114 -39.78 -77.22 21.64
CA ASN A 114 -39.53 -77.44 20.22
C ASN A 114 -38.10 -77.95 19.97
N LYS A 115 -37.83 -78.31 18.71
CA LYS A 115 -36.52 -78.85 18.29
C LYS A 115 -35.43 -77.78 18.36
N GLU A 116 -35.74 -76.56 17.96
CA GLU A 116 -34.79 -75.44 17.92
C GLU A 116 -34.21 -75.16 19.31
N PHE A 117 -35.02 -75.20 20.36
CA PHE A 117 -34.58 -75.04 21.74
C PHE A 117 -33.63 -76.16 22.18
N LEU A 118 -33.85 -77.41 21.72
CA LEU A 118 -32.93 -78.51 21.98
C LEU A 118 -31.60 -78.30 21.24
N VAL A 119 -31.63 -77.82 20.00
CA VAL A 119 -30.43 -77.50 19.23
C VAL A 119 -29.64 -76.40 19.93
N ASP A 120 -30.29 -75.31 20.34
CA ASP A 120 -29.65 -74.22 21.09
C ASP A 120 -29.08 -74.72 22.43
N SER A 121 -29.79 -75.61 23.13
CA SER A 121 -29.32 -76.18 24.39
C SER A 121 -28.06 -77.04 24.19
N VAL A 122 -28.03 -77.84 23.12
CA VAL A 122 -26.88 -78.69 22.75
C VAL A 122 -25.71 -77.84 22.26
N ASP A 123 -25.96 -76.84 21.42
CA ASP A 123 -24.95 -75.89 20.93
C ASP A 123 -24.31 -75.14 22.10
N ASN A 124 -25.12 -74.59 23.01
CA ASN A 124 -24.64 -73.93 24.23
C ASN A 124 -23.81 -74.87 25.11
N CYS A 125 -24.27 -76.11 25.30
CA CYS A 125 -23.54 -77.11 26.08
C CYS A 125 -22.19 -77.43 25.41
N ALA A 126 -22.16 -77.64 24.09
CA ALA A 126 -20.95 -77.91 23.33
C ALA A 126 -19.96 -76.73 23.37
N ARG A 127 -20.43 -75.48 23.27
CA ARG A 127 -19.59 -74.27 23.45
C ARG A 127 -19.01 -74.18 24.86
N LEU A 128 -19.73 -74.64 25.88
CA LEU A 128 -19.18 -74.73 27.24
C LEU A 128 -18.05 -75.77 27.33
N ILE A 129 -18.13 -76.88 26.59
CA ILE A 129 -17.03 -77.86 26.49
C ILE A 129 -15.81 -77.23 25.79
N VAL A 130 -16.02 -76.50 24.68
CA VAL A 130 -14.94 -75.75 24.00
C VAL A 130 -14.26 -74.79 24.98
N ARG A 131 -15.05 -74.03 25.77
CA ARG A 131 -14.52 -73.12 26.79
C ARG A 131 -13.75 -73.83 27.89
N ALA A 132 -14.32 -74.91 28.46
CA ALA A 132 -13.70 -75.68 29.55
C ALA A 132 -12.37 -76.35 29.14
N THR A 133 -12.23 -76.67 27.85
CA THR A 133 -11.00 -77.26 27.29
C THR A 133 -10.09 -76.22 26.64
N ALA A 134 -10.44 -74.93 26.68
CA ALA A 134 -9.77 -73.85 25.97
C ALA A 134 -9.53 -74.14 24.47
N GLY A 135 -10.42 -74.91 23.83
CA GLY A 135 -10.29 -75.32 22.44
C GLY A 135 -9.15 -76.29 22.14
N GLN A 136 -8.43 -76.79 23.15
CA GLN A 136 -7.24 -77.63 22.97
C GLN A 136 -7.60 -79.06 22.58
N TYR A 137 -8.67 -79.58 23.16
CA TYR A 137 -9.08 -80.98 23.00
C TYR A 137 -10.48 -81.12 22.39
N PHE A 138 -11.28 -80.05 22.39
CA PHE A 138 -12.62 -79.98 21.81
C PHE A 138 -12.83 -78.61 21.16
N GLU A 139 -13.11 -78.56 19.86
CA GLU A 139 -13.22 -77.32 19.08
C GLU A 139 -14.50 -77.25 18.24
N LEU A 140 -14.90 -76.03 17.86
CA LEU A 140 -15.91 -75.77 16.84
C LEU A 140 -15.20 -75.44 15.53
N ASN A 141 -15.53 -76.14 14.45
CA ASN A 141 -15.12 -75.73 13.11
C ASN A 141 -16.10 -74.69 12.57
N GLU A 142 -15.65 -73.45 12.43
CA GLU A 142 -16.48 -72.32 11.97
C GLU A 142 -16.96 -72.44 10.52
N GLU A 143 -16.30 -73.23 9.66
CA GLU A 143 -16.69 -73.36 8.23
C GLU A 143 -17.89 -74.29 8.02
N ASN A 144 -17.99 -75.34 8.84
CA ASN A 144 -19.03 -76.36 8.70
C ASN A 144 -19.87 -76.56 9.97
N HIS A 145 -19.65 -75.75 11.01
CA HIS A 145 -20.36 -75.75 12.29
C HIS A 145 -20.34 -77.11 13.04
N GLU A 146 -19.32 -77.94 12.81
CA GLU A 146 -19.15 -79.20 13.52
C GLU A 146 -18.31 -79.05 14.79
N TYR A 147 -18.79 -79.64 15.89
CA TYR A 147 -18.01 -79.86 17.10
C TYR A 147 -17.14 -81.11 16.99
N ARG A 148 -15.85 -80.97 17.28
CA ARG A 148 -14.81 -81.97 16.96
C ARG A 148 -13.84 -82.16 18.12
N LEU A 149 -13.35 -83.39 18.29
CA LEU A 149 -12.22 -83.67 19.17
C LEU A 149 -10.89 -83.39 18.47
N ARG A 150 -9.88 -83.04 19.26
CA ARG A 150 -8.49 -82.90 18.81
C ARG A 150 -7.59 -83.85 19.56
N THR A 151 -7.06 -84.83 18.84
CA THR A 151 -6.11 -85.82 19.37
C THR A 151 -4.66 -85.31 19.42
N GLU A 152 -4.33 -84.34 18.57
CA GLU A 152 -3.06 -83.61 18.62
C GLU A 152 -3.16 -82.47 19.64
N GLY A 153 -2.65 -82.72 20.85
CA GLY A 153 -2.55 -81.72 21.90
C GLY A 153 -1.71 -80.51 21.45
N GLY A 154 -2.21 -79.31 21.72
CA GLY A 154 -1.55 -78.05 21.39
C GLY A 154 -2.40 -76.85 21.80
N ILE A 155 -1.80 -75.66 21.85
CA ILE A 155 -2.52 -74.43 22.18
C ILE A 155 -3.39 -74.04 20.99
N ASN A 156 -4.71 -73.95 21.18
CA ASN A 156 -5.58 -73.28 20.21
C ASN A 156 -5.36 -71.77 20.35
N ILE A 157 -4.50 -71.22 19.49
CA ILE A 157 -4.04 -69.84 19.58
C ILE A 157 -5.21 -68.87 19.45
N ASP A 158 -6.15 -69.11 18.53
CA ASP A 158 -7.33 -68.26 18.34
C ASP A 158 -8.23 -68.24 19.57
N GLN A 159 -8.57 -69.43 20.09
CA GLN A 159 -9.41 -69.52 21.28
C GLN A 159 -8.74 -68.92 22.52
N ASN A 160 -7.42 -69.08 22.65
CA ASN A 160 -6.66 -68.47 23.75
C ASN A 160 -6.68 -66.93 23.66
N ILE A 161 -6.53 -66.36 22.47
CA ILE A 161 -6.64 -64.91 22.26
C ILE A 161 -8.03 -64.40 22.65
N ILE A 162 -9.09 -65.07 22.19
CA ILE A 162 -10.48 -64.68 22.49
C ILE A 162 -10.75 -64.76 24.00
N GLN A 163 -10.35 -65.86 24.65
CA GLN A 163 -10.54 -66.03 26.11
C GLN A 163 -9.75 -64.98 26.90
N PHE A 164 -8.53 -64.66 26.48
CA PHE A 164 -7.74 -63.61 27.11
C PHE A 164 -8.39 -62.23 26.91
N ALA A 165 -8.91 -61.93 25.71
CA ALA A 165 -9.62 -60.69 25.41
C ALA A 165 -10.90 -60.51 26.27
N GLU A 166 -11.63 -61.59 26.56
CA GLU A 166 -12.78 -61.57 27.47
C GLU A 166 -12.38 -61.19 28.91
N GLN A 167 -11.18 -61.60 29.35
CA GLN A 167 -10.66 -61.34 30.70
C GLN A 167 -9.89 -60.02 30.84
N MET A 168 -9.50 -59.38 29.73
CA MET A 168 -8.79 -58.10 29.75
C MET A 168 -9.59 -57.01 30.45
N ALA A 169 -8.94 -56.27 31.35
CA ALA A 169 -9.53 -55.12 32.00
C ALA A 169 -9.81 -53.99 30.98
N PRO A 170 -10.85 -53.15 31.18
CA PRO A 170 -11.20 -52.08 30.24
C PRO A 170 -10.03 -51.16 29.87
N TYR A 171 -9.15 -50.82 30.82
CA TYR A 171 -7.99 -49.96 30.55
C TYR A 171 -6.98 -50.60 29.57
N GLN A 172 -6.83 -51.92 29.58
CA GLN A 172 -5.94 -52.64 28.65
C GLN A 172 -6.54 -52.65 27.24
N LYS A 173 -7.87 -52.71 27.14
CA LYS A 173 -8.60 -52.62 25.88
C LYS A 173 -8.50 -51.22 25.28
N ASP A 174 -8.60 -50.16 26.11
CA ASP A 174 -8.35 -48.79 25.67
C ASP A 174 -6.88 -48.56 25.27
N GLU A 175 -5.91 -49.16 25.96
CA GLU A 175 -4.50 -49.10 25.52
C GLU A 175 -4.32 -49.73 24.13
N ALA A 176 -4.95 -50.88 23.87
CA ALA A 176 -4.95 -51.52 22.57
C ALA A 176 -5.64 -50.65 21.49
N PHE A 177 -6.76 -50.00 21.84
CA PHE A 177 -7.45 -49.04 20.97
C PHE A 177 -6.57 -47.84 20.62
N PHE A 178 -5.88 -47.24 21.59
CA PHE A 178 -4.99 -46.11 21.32
C PHE A 178 -3.79 -46.50 20.46
N ARG A 179 -3.20 -47.68 20.67
CA ARG A 179 -2.17 -48.23 19.77
C ARG A 179 -2.71 -48.40 18.35
N PHE A 180 -3.92 -48.93 18.21
CA PHE A 180 -4.59 -49.04 16.91
C PHE A 180 -4.78 -47.66 16.25
N MET A 181 -5.25 -46.66 16.99
CA MET A 181 -5.45 -45.30 16.48
C MET A 181 -4.15 -44.63 16.05
N VAL A 182 -3.06 -44.79 16.80
CA VAL A 182 -1.73 -44.29 16.44
C VAL A 182 -1.29 -44.85 15.08
N GLU A 183 -1.45 -46.15 14.88
CA GLU A 183 -1.05 -46.82 13.63
C GLU A 183 -1.97 -46.47 12.45
N VAL A 184 -3.29 -46.46 12.65
CA VAL A 184 -4.27 -46.16 11.58
C VAL A 184 -4.24 -44.69 11.16
N LEU A 185 -4.00 -43.77 12.08
CA LEU A 185 -3.79 -42.36 11.75
C LEU A 185 -2.40 -42.10 11.15
N GLY A 186 -1.46 -43.04 11.24
CA GLY A 186 -0.10 -42.87 10.74
C GLY A 186 0.70 -41.87 11.58
N ILE A 187 0.53 -41.89 12.90
CA ILE A 187 1.30 -41.04 13.81
C ILE A 187 2.70 -41.67 13.98
N GLU A 188 3.68 -41.14 13.25
CA GLU A 188 5.06 -41.63 13.27
C GLU A 188 5.90 -41.06 14.42
N ALA A 189 5.45 -39.96 15.03
CA ALA A 189 6.15 -39.32 16.13
C ALA A 189 6.17 -40.22 17.38
N ASN A 190 7.29 -40.23 18.09
CA ASN A 190 7.33 -40.83 19.43
C ASN A 190 6.48 -40.00 20.40
N PRO A 191 5.90 -40.62 21.44
CA PRO A 191 5.21 -39.87 22.47
C PRO A 191 6.15 -38.83 23.11
N TYR A 192 5.68 -37.59 23.23
CA TYR A 192 6.45 -36.47 23.78
C TYR A 192 6.93 -36.75 25.22
N ARG A 193 6.14 -37.52 25.99
CA ARG A 193 6.49 -37.96 27.33
C ARG A 193 6.34 -39.47 27.46
N SER A 194 7.42 -40.14 27.89
CA SER A 194 7.39 -41.57 28.20
C SER A 194 6.26 -41.89 29.20
N GLY A 195 5.48 -42.92 28.89
CA GLY A 195 4.32 -43.35 29.68
C GLY A 195 3.01 -42.61 29.42
N PHE A 196 2.99 -41.60 28.54
CA PHE A 196 1.77 -40.87 28.15
C PHE A 196 1.55 -40.96 26.64
N GLN A 197 0.31 -41.15 26.20
CA GLN A 197 -0.06 -41.19 24.78
C GLN A 197 -0.29 -39.77 24.24
N ILE A 198 0.75 -38.93 24.32
CA ILE A 198 0.72 -37.54 23.86
C ILE A 198 1.77 -37.34 22.78
N TYR A 199 1.35 -36.83 21.63
CA TYR A 199 2.17 -36.72 20.42
C TYR A 199 2.20 -35.27 19.98
N LYS A 200 3.40 -34.72 19.76
CA LYS A 200 3.56 -33.36 19.22
C LYS A 200 2.99 -33.32 17.81
N HIS A 201 2.24 -32.27 17.50
CA HIS A 201 1.56 -32.17 16.22
C HIS A 201 1.44 -30.73 15.77
N GLU A 202 1.26 -30.52 14.46
CA GLU A 202 0.97 -29.21 13.88
C GLU A 202 -0.29 -29.29 13.02
N ILE A 203 -1.15 -28.26 13.09
CA ILE A 203 -2.30 -28.11 12.18
C ILE A 203 -2.26 -26.75 11.50
N GLU A 204 -2.79 -26.70 10.29
CA GLU A 204 -2.86 -25.46 9.52
C GLU A 204 -3.80 -24.43 10.18
N TRP A 205 -3.38 -23.18 10.25
CA TRP A 205 -4.24 -22.03 10.48
C TRP A 205 -4.52 -21.33 9.15
N ARG A 206 -5.61 -21.76 8.49
CA ARG A 206 -5.91 -21.41 7.10
C ARG A 206 -5.94 -19.91 6.84
N SER A 207 -6.55 -19.13 7.73
CA SER A 207 -6.67 -17.67 7.53
C SER A 207 -5.34 -16.92 7.66
N HIS A 208 -4.28 -17.55 8.19
CA HIS A 208 -2.95 -16.95 8.39
C HIS A 208 -1.87 -17.60 7.51
N LYS A 209 -2.18 -18.68 6.80
CA LYS A 209 -1.25 -19.42 5.93
C LYS A 209 0.00 -19.93 6.67
N ILE A 210 -0.15 -20.31 7.93
CA ILE A 210 0.89 -20.89 8.79
C ILE A 210 0.31 -22.02 9.65
N THR A 211 1.13 -22.97 10.13
CA THR A 211 0.71 -23.98 11.10
C THR A 211 0.78 -23.46 12.55
N ARG A 212 -0.03 -24.06 13.42
CA ARG A 212 0.07 -23.92 14.87
C ARG A 212 0.52 -25.22 15.48
N ASP A 213 1.39 -25.14 16.47
CA ASP A 213 1.82 -26.27 17.28
C ASP A 213 0.74 -26.66 18.30
N GLY A 214 0.62 -27.95 18.54
CA GLY A 214 -0.29 -28.54 19.51
C GLY A 214 0.03 -29.99 19.78
N TYR A 215 -0.96 -30.74 20.26
CA TYR A 215 -0.79 -32.15 20.59
C TYR A 215 -1.97 -32.99 20.12
N ILE A 216 -1.68 -34.23 19.73
CA ILE A 216 -2.67 -35.31 19.71
C ILE A 216 -2.53 -36.06 21.02
N PHE A 217 -3.63 -36.24 21.74
CA PHE A 217 -3.66 -36.95 23.01
C PHE A 217 -4.69 -38.07 22.96
N LEU A 218 -4.30 -39.28 23.36
CA LEU A 218 -5.19 -40.44 23.38
C LEU A 218 -5.39 -40.87 24.83
N GLY A 219 -6.59 -40.64 25.38
CA GLY A 219 -6.87 -40.90 26.79
C GLY A 219 -7.89 -39.95 27.40
N ASN A 220 -8.08 -40.06 28.71
CA ASN A 220 -8.96 -39.16 29.46
C ASN A 220 -8.30 -37.76 29.56
N PRO A 221 -8.98 -36.67 29.20
CA PRO A 221 -8.45 -35.31 29.27
C PRO A 221 -7.85 -34.92 30.63
N ASN A 222 -8.34 -35.48 31.74
CA ASN A 222 -7.81 -35.24 33.09
C ASN A 222 -6.50 -35.96 33.38
N GLU A 223 -6.13 -36.94 32.56
CA GLU A 223 -4.87 -37.67 32.65
C GLU A 223 -3.78 -37.02 31.79
N LYS A 224 -4.09 -35.91 31.11
CA LYS A 224 -3.09 -35.13 30.39
C LYS A 224 -2.00 -34.70 31.35
N SER A 225 -0.76 -34.95 30.97
CA SER A 225 0.41 -34.47 31.70
C SER A 225 0.35 -32.94 31.83
N THR A 226 0.81 -32.36 32.94
CA THR A 226 0.96 -30.89 33.09
C THR A 226 2.41 -30.44 32.90
N THR A 227 3.33 -31.38 32.66
CA THR A 227 4.78 -31.13 32.60
C THR A 227 5.31 -30.98 31.17
N HIS A 228 4.45 -30.66 30.20
CA HIS A 228 4.81 -30.33 28.83
C HIS A 228 4.41 -28.87 28.55
N PRO A 229 5.02 -28.18 27.57
CA PRO A 229 4.70 -26.80 27.32
C PRO A 229 3.28 -26.69 26.78
N LYS A 230 2.48 -25.77 27.34
CA LYS A 230 1.13 -25.49 26.84
C LYS A 230 1.26 -24.89 25.44
N GLN A 231 0.70 -25.59 24.45
CA GLN A 231 0.66 -25.17 23.05
C GLN A 231 -0.72 -24.59 22.69
N TYR A 232 -1.00 -24.40 21.40
CA TYR A 232 -2.22 -23.73 20.94
C TYR A 232 -3.48 -24.62 21.00
N PHE A 233 -3.34 -25.93 20.86
CA PHE A 233 -4.47 -26.86 20.84
C PHE A 233 -4.13 -28.29 21.31
N TYR A 234 -5.19 -29.06 21.59
CA TYR A 234 -5.20 -30.49 21.86
C TYR A 234 -6.30 -31.18 21.03
N MET A 235 -5.90 -32.15 20.20
CA MET A 235 -6.80 -33.10 19.56
C MET A 235 -6.88 -34.36 20.42
N ILE A 236 -8.03 -34.58 21.06
CA ILE A 236 -8.19 -35.65 22.05
C ILE A 236 -9.01 -36.79 21.48
N VAL A 237 -8.44 -37.98 21.39
CA VAL A 237 -9.16 -39.23 21.09
C VAL A 237 -9.58 -39.87 22.40
N MET A 238 -10.89 -39.96 22.63
CA MET A 238 -11.45 -40.43 23.90
C MET A 238 -11.42 -41.97 24.01
N PRO A 239 -11.30 -42.52 25.24
CA PRO A 239 -11.44 -43.96 25.47
C PRO A 239 -12.85 -44.45 25.07
N ILE A 240 -12.94 -45.72 24.65
CA ILE A 240 -14.19 -46.34 24.21
C ILE A 240 -14.64 -47.49 25.13
N PHE A 241 -13.74 -48.04 25.97
CA PHE A 241 -14.05 -49.15 26.89
C PHE A 241 -14.25 -48.70 28.34
N GLN A 242 -13.52 -47.69 28.82
CA GLN A 242 -13.65 -47.16 30.17
C GLN A 242 -14.76 -46.10 30.28
N GLU A 243 -15.98 -46.51 30.65
CA GLU A 243 -17.13 -45.59 30.79
C GLU A 243 -16.90 -44.46 31.81
N ASP A 244 -16.21 -44.75 32.92
CA ASP A 244 -15.88 -43.76 33.97
C ASP A 244 -14.85 -42.71 33.51
N LYS A 245 -14.20 -42.94 32.36
CA LYS A 245 -13.15 -42.06 31.82
C LYS A 245 -13.57 -41.28 30.57
N LYS A 246 -14.87 -41.21 30.27
CA LYS A 246 -15.40 -40.47 29.11
C LYS A 246 -15.74 -38.99 29.38
N THR A 247 -15.37 -38.47 30.55
CA THR A 247 -15.60 -37.07 30.92
C THR A 247 -14.70 -36.12 30.13
N ARG A 248 -15.29 -35.06 29.56
CA ARG A 248 -14.60 -33.98 28.84
C ARG A 248 -14.46 -32.76 29.75
N ASN A 249 -13.39 -32.00 29.59
CA ASN A 249 -13.17 -30.75 30.33
C ASN A 249 -13.84 -29.55 29.65
N ASN A 250 -14.10 -29.65 28.34
CA ASN A 250 -14.64 -28.63 27.44
C ASN A 250 -13.82 -27.32 27.42
N GLU A 251 -12.51 -27.43 27.55
CA GLU A 251 -11.58 -26.29 27.45
C GLU A 251 -11.55 -25.73 26.02
N GLU A 252 -11.21 -24.44 25.89
CA GLU A 252 -11.23 -23.73 24.61
C GLU A 252 -10.18 -24.21 23.60
N ASP A 253 -9.10 -24.82 24.10
CA ASP A 253 -7.98 -25.39 23.33
C ASP A 253 -8.13 -26.91 23.11
N GLU A 254 -9.27 -27.51 23.48
CA GLU A 254 -9.51 -28.95 23.36
C GLU A 254 -10.63 -29.28 22.36
N VAL A 255 -10.34 -30.19 21.43
CA VAL A 255 -11.35 -30.83 20.56
C VAL A 255 -11.35 -32.32 20.83
N TYR A 256 -12.53 -32.92 20.98
CA TYR A 256 -12.67 -34.33 21.32
C TYR A 256 -13.25 -35.12 20.15
N PHE A 257 -12.59 -36.22 19.82
CA PHE A 257 -13.04 -37.23 18.89
C PHE A 257 -13.52 -38.44 19.69
N VAL A 258 -14.84 -38.66 19.70
CA VAL A 258 -15.53 -39.69 20.46
C VAL A 258 -16.02 -40.76 19.49
N LEU A 259 -15.63 -42.02 19.71
CA LEU A 259 -15.93 -43.15 18.82
C LEU A 259 -16.85 -44.19 19.49
N ASP A 260 -17.68 -43.76 20.44
CA ASP A 260 -18.55 -44.68 21.22
C ASP A 260 -19.57 -45.43 20.37
N THR A 261 -20.00 -44.84 19.25
CA THR A 261 -21.03 -45.40 18.35
C THR A 261 -20.46 -46.33 17.28
N ILE A 262 -19.14 -46.58 17.28
CA ILE A 262 -18.54 -47.57 16.40
C ILE A 262 -19.02 -48.99 16.77
N SER A 263 -19.11 -49.87 15.77
CA SER A 263 -19.63 -51.23 15.90
C SER A 263 -18.99 -52.04 17.05
N ASP A 264 -19.77 -52.92 17.67
CA ASP A 264 -19.25 -53.89 18.65
C ASP A 264 -18.27 -54.88 18.01
N ASP A 265 -18.39 -55.12 16.71
CA ASP A 265 -17.42 -55.90 15.93
C ASP A 265 -16.04 -55.23 15.95
N PHE A 266 -15.96 -53.92 15.70
CA PHE A 266 -14.71 -53.17 15.83
C PHE A 266 -14.11 -53.30 17.23
N LYS A 267 -14.92 -53.08 18.28
CA LYS A 267 -14.48 -53.19 19.69
C LYS A 267 -13.96 -54.60 20.00
N THR A 268 -14.59 -55.63 19.43
CA THR A 268 -14.17 -57.02 19.55
C THR A 268 -12.82 -57.26 18.86
N GLN A 269 -12.65 -56.81 17.61
CA GLN A 269 -11.39 -56.97 16.89
C GLN A 269 -10.23 -56.22 17.57
N VAL A 270 -10.46 -55.01 18.09
CA VAL A 270 -9.46 -54.25 18.86
C VAL A 270 -9.08 -54.98 20.16
N SER A 271 -10.05 -55.57 20.86
CA SER A 271 -9.79 -56.36 22.06
C SER A 271 -8.96 -57.62 21.74
N ASN A 272 -9.29 -58.32 20.65
CA ASN A 272 -8.54 -59.48 20.17
C ASN A 272 -7.11 -59.10 19.73
N TYR A 273 -6.95 -57.96 19.07
CA TYR A 273 -5.64 -57.40 18.72
C TYR A 273 -4.79 -57.14 19.98
N GLY A 274 -5.35 -56.47 20.99
CA GLY A 274 -4.67 -56.21 22.27
C GLY A 274 -4.31 -57.49 23.04
N ALA A 275 -5.20 -58.49 23.01
CA ALA A 275 -4.95 -59.80 23.60
C ALA A 275 -3.83 -60.54 22.87
N ALA A 276 -3.86 -60.56 21.53
CA ALA A 276 -2.82 -61.17 20.70
C ALA A 276 -1.44 -60.53 20.97
N LEU A 277 -1.38 -59.20 21.09
CA LEU A 277 -0.16 -58.47 21.44
C LEU A 277 0.36 -58.85 22.84
N SER A 278 -0.53 -58.92 23.83
CA SER A 278 -0.16 -59.28 25.21
C SER A 278 0.36 -60.72 25.33
N LEU A 279 -0.32 -61.66 24.64
CA LEU A 279 0.09 -63.05 24.57
C LEU A 279 1.37 -63.22 23.75
N TRP A 280 1.55 -62.45 22.68
CA TRP A 280 2.80 -62.44 21.91
C TRP A 280 4.01 -62.04 22.76
N ASN A 281 3.86 -61.00 23.61
CA ASN A 281 4.93 -60.54 24.49
C ASN A 281 5.35 -61.60 25.52
N SER A 282 4.39 -62.41 25.99
CA SER A 282 4.60 -63.43 27.04
C SER A 282 4.84 -64.85 26.51
N ALA A 283 4.62 -65.13 25.22
CA ALA A 283 4.77 -66.45 24.62
C ALA A 283 6.24 -66.88 24.44
N ASP A 284 6.47 -68.19 24.38
CA ASP A 284 7.77 -68.77 24.02
C ASP A 284 8.15 -68.49 22.55
N THR A 285 9.46 -68.43 22.28
CA THR A 285 10.02 -68.09 20.95
C THR A 285 9.44 -68.92 19.81
N ALA A 286 9.11 -70.20 20.04
CA ALA A 286 8.56 -71.09 19.02
C ALA A 286 7.14 -70.69 18.56
N ILE A 287 6.34 -70.06 19.44
CA ILE A 287 4.92 -69.73 19.19
C ILE A 287 4.73 -68.24 18.86
N LYS A 288 5.70 -67.38 19.22
CA LYS A 288 5.68 -65.93 18.91
C LYS A 288 5.33 -65.61 17.44
N PRO A 289 5.86 -66.29 16.40
CA PRO A 289 5.48 -66.00 15.01
C PRO A 289 3.99 -66.16 14.74
N ILE A 290 3.34 -67.12 15.40
CA ILE A 290 1.91 -67.42 15.22
C ILE A 290 1.05 -66.32 15.87
N TYR A 291 1.35 -65.93 17.12
CA TYR A 291 0.66 -64.80 17.76
C TYR A 291 0.86 -63.49 16.98
N ARG A 292 2.05 -63.27 16.40
CA ARG A 292 2.31 -62.09 15.56
C ARG A 292 1.44 -62.08 14.30
N ALA A 293 1.30 -63.22 13.62
CA ALA A 293 0.42 -63.32 12.46
C ALA A 293 -1.05 -63.07 12.82
N LYS A 294 -1.51 -63.56 13.99
CA LYS A 294 -2.87 -63.30 14.49
C LYS A 294 -3.08 -61.84 14.89
N MET A 295 -2.09 -61.22 15.53
CA MET A 295 -2.11 -59.79 15.85
C MET A 295 -2.32 -58.95 14.58
N GLU A 296 -1.58 -59.24 13.50
CA GLU A 296 -1.75 -58.56 12.21
C GLU A 296 -3.15 -58.80 11.61
N ASP A 297 -3.64 -60.04 11.63
CA ASP A 297 -4.98 -60.37 11.12
C ASP A 297 -6.09 -59.61 11.86
N PHE A 298 -6.05 -59.58 13.20
CA PHE A 298 -7.00 -58.80 14.00
C PHE A 298 -6.88 -57.30 13.76
N PHE A 299 -5.67 -56.78 13.60
CA PHE A 299 -5.45 -55.38 13.23
C PHE A 299 -6.11 -55.03 11.89
N GLN A 300 -5.90 -55.86 10.86
CA GLN A 300 -6.50 -55.63 9.53
C GLN A 300 -8.03 -55.74 9.57
N LYS A 301 -8.59 -56.65 10.36
CA LYS A 301 -10.05 -56.74 10.57
C LYS A 301 -10.58 -55.49 11.27
N ALA A 302 -9.97 -55.06 12.37
CA ALA A 302 -10.33 -53.83 13.06
C ALA A 302 -10.23 -52.61 12.12
N ARG A 303 -9.20 -52.55 11.27
CA ARG A 303 -9.02 -51.49 10.29
C ARG A 303 -10.14 -51.45 9.25
N ARG A 304 -10.60 -52.61 8.75
CA ARG A 304 -11.74 -52.66 7.82
C ARG A 304 -13.02 -52.12 8.44
N GLU A 305 -13.32 -52.51 9.67
CA GLU A 305 -14.51 -52.02 10.40
C GLU A 305 -14.42 -50.51 10.69
N PHE A 306 -13.23 -50.04 11.08
CA PHE A 306 -12.96 -48.62 11.25
C PHE A 306 -13.18 -47.86 9.94
N ASP A 307 -12.55 -48.29 8.85
CA ASP A 307 -12.61 -47.64 7.54
C ASP A 307 -14.04 -47.55 6.97
N ALA A 308 -14.88 -48.54 7.28
CA ALA A 308 -16.28 -48.56 6.85
C ALA A 308 -17.14 -47.47 7.51
N SER A 309 -16.77 -47.01 8.72
CA SER A 309 -17.71 -46.27 9.59
C SER A 309 -17.15 -45.03 10.29
N TYR A 310 -15.82 -44.84 10.37
CA TYR A 310 -15.22 -43.79 11.21
C TYR A 310 -15.70 -42.37 10.86
N LEU A 311 -16.02 -42.09 9.59
CA LEU A 311 -16.53 -40.80 9.16
C LEU A 311 -17.94 -40.48 9.72
N SER A 312 -18.83 -41.47 9.82
CA SER A 312 -20.19 -41.29 10.35
C SER A 312 -20.27 -41.49 11.87
N GLU A 313 -19.44 -42.39 12.42
CA GLU A 313 -19.50 -42.80 13.83
C GLU A 313 -18.56 -42.02 14.75
N THR A 314 -17.63 -41.22 14.21
CA THR A 314 -16.83 -40.31 15.05
C THR A 314 -17.62 -39.03 15.32
N LYS A 315 -17.97 -38.80 16.59
CA LYS A 315 -18.59 -37.57 17.07
C LYS A 315 -17.52 -36.59 17.55
N VAL A 316 -17.56 -35.39 17.02
CA VAL A 316 -16.65 -34.28 17.33
C VAL A 316 -17.33 -33.34 18.30
N TYR A 317 -16.68 -33.08 19.43
CA TYR A 317 -17.12 -32.13 20.46
C TYR A 317 -16.13 -31.00 20.61
N TYR A 318 -16.64 -29.77 20.76
CA TYR A 318 -15.86 -28.58 21.02
C TYR A 318 -16.62 -27.67 21.98
N LYS A 319 -15.98 -27.21 23.05
CA LYS A 319 -16.61 -26.41 24.11
C LYS A 319 -17.93 -27.08 24.56
N ASN A 320 -19.00 -26.29 24.68
CA ASN A 320 -20.35 -26.76 25.03
C ASN A 320 -21.28 -26.85 23.79
N GLU A 321 -20.72 -26.94 22.58
CA GLU A 321 -21.52 -27.08 21.35
C GLU A 321 -22.13 -28.49 21.21
N PRO A 322 -23.26 -28.62 20.48
CA PRO A 322 -23.78 -29.93 20.11
C PRO A 322 -22.77 -30.76 19.31
N ALA A 323 -22.76 -32.07 19.57
CA ALA A 323 -21.91 -33.02 18.87
C ALA A 323 -22.17 -33.00 17.35
N ARG A 324 -21.11 -33.00 16.56
CA ARG A 324 -21.18 -33.10 15.09
C ARG A 324 -20.49 -34.35 14.61
N GLU A 325 -21.01 -34.99 13.56
CA GLU A 325 -20.32 -36.12 12.94
C GLU A 325 -19.11 -35.63 12.15
N LEU A 326 -18.02 -36.41 12.14
CA LEU A 326 -16.80 -36.06 11.41
C LEU A 326 -17.09 -35.78 9.92
N ARG A 327 -17.95 -36.58 9.27
CA ARG A 327 -18.40 -36.38 7.88
C ARG A 327 -19.18 -35.08 7.61
N SER A 328 -19.70 -34.44 8.65
CA SER A 328 -20.52 -33.22 8.51
C SER A 328 -19.69 -31.96 8.29
N PHE A 329 -18.38 -32.05 8.51
CA PHE A 329 -17.43 -30.96 8.26
C PHE A 329 -17.01 -30.94 6.78
N GLN A 330 -16.46 -29.81 6.34
CA GLN A 330 -15.83 -29.73 5.03
C GLN A 330 -14.50 -30.50 5.08
N LEU A 331 -14.48 -31.66 4.43
CA LEU A 331 -13.31 -32.55 4.38
C LEU A 331 -12.47 -32.28 3.11
N PRO A 332 -11.15 -32.52 3.17
CA PRO A 332 -10.25 -32.52 2.01
C PRO A 332 -10.70 -33.45 0.86
N GLU A 333 -10.15 -33.24 -0.33
CA GLU A 333 -10.45 -34.04 -1.54
C GLU A 333 -10.06 -35.53 -1.40
N GLN A 334 -10.58 -36.37 -2.31
CA GLN A 334 -10.29 -37.81 -2.32
C GLN A 334 -8.78 -38.08 -2.41
N GLY A 335 -8.25 -38.87 -1.48
CA GLY A 335 -6.83 -39.24 -1.41
C GLY A 335 -6.08 -38.68 -0.19
N ALA A 336 -6.70 -37.77 0.58
CA ALA A 336 -6.13 -37.29 1.84
C ALA A 336 -5.96 -38.42 2.88
N SER A 337 -4.92 -38.33 3.70
CA SER A 337 -4.69 -39.29 4.79
C SER A 337 -5.76 -39.16 5.88
N ARG A 338 -5.97 -40.22 6.68
CA ARG A 338 -6.95 -40.16 7.79
C ARG A 338 -6.63 -39.03 8.77
N LEU A 339 -5.35 -38.86 9.12
CA LEU A 339 -4.93 -37.78 10.00
C LEU A 339 -5.19 -36.39 9.40
N GLU A 340 -5.01 -36.20 8.09
CA GLU A 340 -5.36 -34.94 7.41
C GLU A 340 -6.86 -34.59 7.53
N LEU A 341 -7.75 -35.59 7.52
CA LEU A 341 -9.18 -35.36 7.74
C LEU A 341 -9.45 -34.82 9.15
N PHE A 342 -8.85 -35.46 10.16
CA PHE A 342 -8.96 -35.01 11.56
C PHE A 342 -8.34 -33.63 11.76
N ASN A 343 -7.18 -33.37 11.14
CA ASN A 343 -6.51 -32.07 11.17
C ASN A 343 -7.35 -30.97 10.52
N SER A 344 -8.00 -31.25 9.40
CA SER A 344 -8.88 -30.29 8.71
C SER A 344 -10.04 -29.87 9.59
N VAL A 345 -10.64 -30.82 10.31
CA VAL A 345 -11.73 -30.55 11.25
C VAL A 345 -11.24 -29.75 12.46
N ALA A 346 -10.12 -30.16 13.07
CA ALA A 346 -9.52 -29.42 14.18
C ALA A 346 -9.14 -27.99 13.76
N SER A 347 -8.52 -27.82 12.59
CA SER A 347 -8.16 -26.52 12.01
C SER A 347 -9.36 -25.61 11.84
N ALA A 348 -10.48 -26.13 11.31
CA ALA A 348 -11.71 -25.36 11.14
C ALA A 348 -12.32 -24.93 12.48
N ILE A 349 -12.29 -25.80 13.49
CA ILE A 349 -12.82 -25.54 14.83
C ILE A 349 -11.97 -24.48 15.56
N PHE A 350 -10.64 -24.64 15.54
CA PHE A 350 -9.73 -23.75 16.28
C PHE A 350 -9.46 -22.42 15.59
N ASN A 351 -9.94 -22.21 14.36
CA ASN A 351 -9.65 -21.00 13.59
C ASN A 351 -9.96 -19.70 14.34
N GLU A 352 -11.11 -19.62 15.02
CA GLU A 352 -11.48 -18.45 15.82
C GLU A 352 -10.71 -18.40 17.15
N GLN A 353 -10.50 -19.53 17.81
CA GLN A 353 -9.72 -19.59 19.05
C GLN A 353 -8.26 -19.16 18.84
N PHE A 354 -7.64 -19.50 17.72
CA PHE A 354 -6.30 -19.00 17.37
C PHE A 354 -6.27 -17.47 17.20
N LYS A 355 -7.32 -16.87 16.64
CA LYS A 355 -7.45 -15.40 16.53
C LYS A 355 -7.63 -14.77 17.91
N GLU A 356 -8.44 -15.36 18.77
CA GLU A 356 -8.65 -14.86 20.14
C GLU A 356 -7.35 -14.95 20.97
N GLN A 357 -6.62 -16.05 20.87
CA GLN A 357 -5.37 -16.27 21.62
C GLN A 357 -4.21 -15.41 21.12
N THR A 358 -4.15 -15.14 19.81
CA THR A 358 -3.09 -14.37 19.15
C THR A 358 -3.65 -13.41 18.11
N PRO A 359 -4.35 -12.33 18.54
CA PRO A 359 -5.09 -11.44 17.65
C PRO A 359 -4.20 -10.65 16.69
N HIS A 360 -2.93 -10.51 17.03
CA HIS A 360 -1.93 -9.76 16.27
C HIS A 360 -0.90 -10.69 15.63
N HIS A 361 -1.21 -11.97 15.39
CA HIS A 361 -0.28 -12.84 14.67
C HIS A 361 -0.16 -12.41 13.19
N PRO A 362 1.04 -12.51 12.57
CA PRO A 362 1.22 -12.15 11.18
C PRO A 362 0.39 -13.02 10.24
N VAL A 363 -0.09 -12.42 9.15
CA VAL A 363 -0.88 -13.11 8.11
C VAL A 363 -0.03 -13.23 6.85
N PHE A 364 0.33 -14.46 6.47
CA PHE A 364 1.26 -14.71 5.35
C PHE A 364 0.54 -15.00 4.03
N ASN A 365 -0.39 -14.14 3.62
CA ASN A 365 -1.23 -14.34 2.43
C ASN A 365 -0.44 -14.50 1.12
N MET A 366 0.74 -13.90 1.04
CA MET A 366 1.62 -13.99 -0.14
C MET A 366 2.47 -15.27 -0.19
N ALA A 367 2.46 -16.08 0.88
CA ALA A 367 3.20 -17.34 0.92
C ALA A 367 2.59 -18.34 -0.09
N ARG A 368 3.43 -18.95 -0.94
CA ARG A 368 2.97 -19.92 -1.95
C ARG A 368 2.37 -21.16 -1.31
N GLN A 369 2.99 -21.64 -0.24
CA GLN A 369 2.57 -22.79 0.55
C GLN A 369 2.38 -22.36 2.00
N THR A 370 1.52 -23.06 2.74
CA THR A 370 1.37 -22.88 4.19
C THR A 370 2.72 -23.06 4.86
N ILE A 371 3.11 -22.07 5.66
CA ILE A 371 4.37 -22.08 6.41
C ILE A 371 4.24 -23.10 7.53
N ASN A 372 5.19 -24.04 7.62
CA ASN A 372 5.19 -25.09 8.62
C ASN A 372 6.61 -25.46 9.05
N SER A 373 6.74 -26.33 10.05
CA SER A 373 8.05 -26.73 10.58
C SER A 373 9.01 -27.28 9.50
N GLY A 374 8.48 -27.96 8.47
CA GLY A 374 9.28 -28.53 7.37
C GLY A 374 9.79 -27.52 6.33
N ASN A 375 9.20 -26.33 6.22
CA ASN A 375 9.58 -25.31 5.24
C ASN A 375 9.99 -23.95 5.84
N LEU A 376 9.88 -23.79 7.17
CA LEU A 376 10.16 -22.53 7.86
C LEU A 376 11.59 -22.03 7.62
N ASP A 377 12.61 -22.89 7.69
CA ASP A 377 14.01 -22.49 7.44
C ASP A 377 14.19 -21.91 6.03
N ARG A 378 13.52 -22.47 5.01
CA ARG A 378 13.54 -21.94 3.63
C ARG A 378 12.98 -20.51 3.59
N TYR A 379 11.81 -20.29 4.20
CA TYR A 379 11.19 -18.97 4.27
C TYR A 379 12.07 -17.96 5.03
N LEU A 380 12.64 -18.35 6.17
CA LEU A 380 13.54 -17.48 6.95
C LEU A 380 14.81 -17.13 6.17
N ARG A 381 15.44 -18.08 5.47
CA ARG A 381 16.59 -17.80 4.58
C ARG A 381 16.21 -16.89 3.41
N GLY A 382 15.02 -17.06 2.84
CA GLY A 382 14.46 -16.16 1.83
C GLY A 382 14.29 -14.74 2.35
N THR A 383 13.77 -14.59 3.58
CA THR A 383 13.64 -13.31 4.29
C THR A 383 14.98 -12.65 4.51
N ILE A 384 15.97 -13.39 5.03
CA ILE A 384 17.34 -12.88 5.21
C ILE A 384 17.93 -12.39 3.88
N ALA A 385 17.77 -13.17 2.80
CA ALA A 385 18.27 -12.77 1.49
C ALA A 385 17.60 -11.47 1.00
N LYS A 386 16.29 -11.32 1.22
CA LYS A 386 15.53 -10.11 0.87
C LYS A 386 15.93 -8.89 1.72
N ILE A 387 16.20 -9.08 3.01
CA ILE A 387 16.68 -8.00 3.90
C ILE A 387 18.06 -7.49 3.44
N ILE A 388 18.98 -8.39 3.09
CA ILE A 388 20.33 -8.03 2.61
C ILE A 388 20.26 -7.32 1.26
N ARG A 389 19.35 -7.74 0.36
CA ARG A 389 19.19 -7.19 -0.98
C ARG A 389 17.73 -6.80 -1.26
N PRO A 390 17.24 -5.66 -0.73
CA PRO A 390 15.83 -5.27 -0.81
C PRO A 390 15.29 -5.14 -2.25
N THR A 391 16.15 -4.74 -3.18
CA THR A 391 15.80 -4.50 -4.59
C THR A 391 15.72 -5.77 -5.44
N GLU A 392 16.28 -6.90 -4.97
CA GLU A 392 16.20 -8.18 -5.68
C GLU A 392 14.91 -8.92 -5.32
N SER A 393 14.27 -9.59 -6.28
CA SER A 393 13.04 -10.35 -6.00
C SER A 393 13.35 -11.62 -5.22
N ASN A 394 12.57 -11.87 -4.17
CA ASN A 394 12.59 -13.13 -3.42
C ASN A 394 11.20 -13.36 -2.81
N GLN A 395 10.41 -14.23 -3.45
CA GLN A 395 9.00 -14.38 -3.07
C GLN A 395 8.79 -14.93 -1.66
N ASP A 396 9.66 -15.84 -1.21
CA ASP A 396 9.59 -16.39 0.15
C ASP A 396 9.86 -15.29 1.18
N GLY A 397 10.89 -14.47 0.97
CA GLY A 397 11.19 -13.34 1.84
C GLY A 397 10.15 -12.22 1.78
N GLU A 398 9.64 -11.90 0.60
CA GLU A 398 8.55 -10.95 0.41
C GLU A 398 7.29 -11.39 1.16
N ALA A 399 6.96 -12.69 1.14
CA ALA A 399 5.80 -13.21 1.84
C ALA A 399 5.87 -13.02 3.37
N ILE A 400 7.02 -13.33 3.97
CA ILE A 400 7.24 -13.15 5.41
C ILE A 400 7.24 -11.66 5.77
N LEU A 401 8.01 -10.84 5.05
CA LEU A 401 8.15 -9.42 5.37
C LEU A 401 6.83 -8.66 5.18
N SER A 402 6.03 -8.98 4.15
CA SER A 402 4.70 -8.39 3.99
C SER A 402 3.75 -8.81 5.11
N GLY A 403 3.79 -10.08 5.55
CA GLY A 403 3.00 -10.54 6.70
C GLY A 403 3.37 -9.83 8.01
N LEU A 404 4.65 -9.47 8.17
CA LEU A 404 5.16 -8.69 9.30
C LEU A 404 4.94 -7.17 9.16
N GLY A 405 4.38 -6.70 8.05
CA GLY A 405 4.24 -5.27 7.75
C GLY A 405 5.57 -4.55 7.47
N CYS A 406 6.64 -5.30 7.18
CA CYS A 406 8.00 -4.81 6.99
C CYS A 406 8.41 -4.62 5.51
N TYR A 407 7.48 -4.78 4.56
CA TYR A 407 7.76 -4.68 3.13
C TYR A 407 6.56 -4.14 2.36
N ARG A 408 6.76 -3.05 1.59
CA ARG A 408 5.73 -2.42 0.75
C ARG A 408 6.36 -1.85 -0.52
N ALA A 409 5.69 -2.05 -1.67
CA ALA A 409 6.03 -1.41 -2.95
C ALA A 409 7.51 -1.53 -3.38
N GLY A 410 8.17 -2.65 -3.08
CA GLY A 410 9.56 -2.88 -3.46
C GLY A 410 10.59 -2.52 -2.38
N GLU A 411 10.19 -1.87 -1.28
CA GLU A 411 11.09 -1.35 -0.25
C GLU A 411 10.82 -1.97 1.13
N LEU A 412 11.87 -2.04 1.95
CA LEU A 412 11.74 -2.32 3.38
C LEU A 412 11.12 -1.10 4.07
N VAL A 413 10.12 -1.35 4.90
CA VAL A 413 9.40 -0.32 5.67
C VAL A 413 9.17 -0.78 7.10
N VAL A 414 8.86 0.15 8.00
CA VAL A 414 8.53 -0.15 9.41
C VAL A 414 7.36 0.68 9.93
N ASP A 415 6.85 1.60 9.11
CA ASP A 415 5.83 2.59 9.45
C ASP A 415 4.46 2.00 9.81
N GLU A 416 4.14 0.83 9.25
CA GLU A 416 2.89 0.10 9.52
C GLU A 416 3.12 -1.26 10.21
N SER A 417 4.37 -1.62 10.51
CA SER A 417 4.67 -2.85 11.24
C SER A 417 4.48 -2.63 12.73
N ILE A 418 3.39 -3.16 13.28
CA ILE A 418 3.11 -3.08 14.73
C ILE A 418 4.27 -3.66 15.56
N TYR A 419 4.92 -4.72 15.05
CA TYR A 419 6.07 -5.36 15.70
C TYR A 419 7.28 -4.42 15.72
N ALA A 420 7.63 -3.82 14.58
CA ALA A 420 8.77 -2.90 14.49
C ALA A 420 8.54 -1.65 15.35
N ILE A 421 7.32 -1.10 15.33
CA ILE A 421 6.92 0.07 16.12
C ILE A 421 7.02 -0.22 17.62
N SER A 422 6.59 -1.40 18.06
CA SER A 422 6.71 -1.83 19.46
C SER A 422 8.17 -1.83 19.93
N ILE A 423 9.06 -2.43 19.14
CA ILE A 423 10.51 -2.43 19.42
C ILE A 423 11.10 -1.02 19.42
N LEU A 424 10.76 -0.19 18.43
CA LEU A 424 11.20 1.20 18.36
C LEU A 424 10.75 1.99 19.58
N ASN A 425 9.49 1.84 20.00
CA ASN A 425 8.95 2.47 21.21
C ASN A 425 9.70 2.00 22.46
N LEU A 426 9.95 0.70 22.58
CA LEU A 426 10.72 0.13 23.68
C LEU A 426 12.13 0.75 23.75
N MET A 427 12.82 0.87 22.61
CA MET A 427 14.12 1.56 22.55
C MET A 427 14.02 3.07 22.83
N ASN A 428 12.91 3.72 22.45
CA ASN A 428 12.71 5.17 22.63
C ASN A 428 12.46 5.58 24.09
N THR A 429 11.98 4.66 24.93
CA THR A 429 11.87 4.89 26.39
C THR A 429 13.21 4.93 27.12
N ARG A 430 14.31 4.58 26.43
CA ARG A 430 15.65 4.45 27.01
C ARG A 430 16.53 5.65 26.64
N GLU A 431 17.46 6.01 27.54
CA GLU A 431 18.49 6.99 27.21
C GLU A 431 19.39 6.49 26.07
N THR A 432 20.00 7.38 25.28
CA THR A 432 20.74 7.07 24.04
C THR A 432 21.88 6.04 24.21
N GLN A 433 22.39 5.80 25.43
CA GLN A 433 23.45 4.82 25.71
C GLN A 433 22.94 3.49 26.32
N MET A 434 21.65 3.42 26.65
CA MET A 434 21.06 2.22 27.25
C MET A 434 20.69 1.20 26.16
N VAL A 435 20.72 -0.07 26.54
CA VAL A 435 20.41 -1.21 25.68
C VAL A 435 19.07 -1.81 26.10
N VAL A 436 18.40 -2.50 25.17
CA VAL A 436 17.21 -3.32 25.45
C VAL A 436 17.66 -4.78 25.40
N ASN A 437 17.62 -5.47 26.53
CA ASN A 437 18.08 -6.85 26.64
C ASN A 437 17.11 -7.82 25.95
N GLN A 438 17.62 -8.98 25.53
CA GLN A 438 16.82 -10.02 24.89
C GLN A 438 15.60 -10.43 25.73
N ASN A 439 15.76 -10.55 27.05
CA ASN A 439 14.70 -10.94 27.96
C ASN A 439 13.64 -9.85 28.17
N GLU A 440 13.84 -8.64 27.63
CA GLU A 440 12.83 -7.59 27.58
C GLU A 440 11.96 -7.72 26.33
N ILE A 441 12.46 -8.37 25.28
CA ILE A 441 11.77 -8.58 24.00
C ILE A 441 11.11 -9.95 23.96
N LEU A 442 11.84 -10.98 24.37
CA LEU A 442 11.42 -12.37 24.30
C LEU A 442 11.14 -12.95 25.68
N GLU A 443 10.21 -13.90 25.72
CA GLU A 443 9.96 -14.77 26.86
C GLU A 443 10.02 -16.24 26.45
N LEU A 444 10.58 -17.06 27.34
CA LEU A 444 10.55 -18.52 27.22
C LEU A 444 9.22 -19.03 27.76
N LEU A 445 8.52 -19.86 26.99
CA LEU A 445 7.28 -20.47 27.44
C LEU A 445 7.54 -21.40 28.64
N PRO A 446 6.72 -21.35 29.71
CA PRO A 446 6.84 -22.27 30.84
C PRO A 446 6.78 -23.74 30.40
N ASN A 447 7.55 -24.59 31.10
CA ASN A 447 7.64 -26.03 30.86
C ASN A 447 8.17 -26.43 29.46
N SER A 448 8.91 -25.54 28.78
CA SER A 448 9.56 -25.80 27.49
C SER A 448 11.07 -26.08 27.59
N ASP A 449 11.60 -26.43 28.76
CA ASP A 449 13.05 -26.52 29.01
C ASP A 449 13.80 -27.53 28.11
N ARG A 450 13.11 -28.55 27.60
CA ARG A 450 13.70 -29.57 26.69
C ARG A 450 13.73 -29.12 25.23
N GLU A 451 12.74 -28.32 24.81
CA GLU A 451 12.61 -27.75 23.47
C GLU A 451 12.17 -26.29 23.65
N PRO A 452 13.12 -25.35 23.85
CA PRO A 452 12.81 -23.98 24.23
C PRO A 452 11.92 -23.29 23.20
N VAL A 453 10.73 -22.88 23.60
CA VAL A 453 9.82 -22.11 22.75
C VAL A 453 9.87 -20.65 23.18
N TRP A 454 10.44 -19.81 22.33
CA TRP A 454 10.59 -18.39 22.58
C TRP A 454 9.60 -17.57 21.77
N ARG A 455 8.92 -16.62 22.43
CA ARG A 455 7.98 -15.70 21.80
C ARG A 455 8.21 -14.26 22.23
N SER A 456 7.78 -13.32 21.39
CA SER A 456 7.77 -11.90 21.76
C SER A 456 6.81 -11.64 22.91
N LYS A 457 7.17 -10.72 23.81
CA LYS A 457 6.34 -10.38 24.98
C LYS A 457 5.10 -9.54 24.65
N ASP A 458 5.16 -8.77 23.57
CA ASP A 458 4.11 -7.84 23.17
C ASP A 458 2.95 -8.54 22.43
N TYR A 459 3.26 -9.24 21.34
CA TYR A 459 2.30 -9.82 20.41
C TYR A 459 2.36 -11.35 20.36
N ARG A 460 3.26 -11.98 21.13
CA ARG A 460 3.41 -13.43 21.24
C ARG A 460 3.68 -14.11 19.89
N ILE A 461 4.47 -13.47 19.04
CA ILE A 461 4.94 -14.08 17.79
C ILE A 461 6.22 -14.88 18.03
N ASP A 462 6.50 -15.88 17.20
CA ASP A 462 7.67 -16.73 17.37
C ASP A 462 8.97 -15.92 17.21
N ALA A 463 9.98 -16.26 18.02
CA ALA A 463 11.24 -15.51 18.07
C ALA A 463 11.95 -15.38 16.72
N SER A 464 11.79 -16.36 15.82
CA SER A 464 12.31 -16.27 14.46
C SER A 464 11.72 -15.11 13.66
N PHE A 465 10.41 -14.88 13.77
CA PHE A 465 9.73 -13.75 13.12
C PHE A 465 10.08 -12.42 13.79
N GLU A 466 10.11 -12.38 15.12
CA GLU A 466 10.57 -11.19 15.87
C GLU A 466 12.00 -10.81 15.46
N PHE A 467 12.89 -11.79 15.31
CA PHE A 467 14.26 -11.56 14.87
C PHE A 467 14.33 -11.05 13.42
N MET A 468 13.41 -11.46 12.53
CA MET A 468 13.32 -10.88 11.19
C MET A 468 12.94 -9.40 11.26
N VAL A 469 12.03 -9.00 12.15
CA VAL A 469 11.68 -7.59 12.41
C VAL A 469 12.90 -6.82 12.90
N LEU A 470 13.64 -7.36 13.87
CA LEU A 470 14.90 -6.77 14.33
C LEU A 470 15.92 -6.64 13.19
N SER A 471 16.02 -7.63 12.32
CA SER A 471 16.93 -7.61 11.17
C SER A 471 16.56 -6.54 10.15
N VAL A 472 15.27 -6.26 9.94
CA VAL A 472 14.79 -5.13 9.12
C VAL A 472 15.17 -3.80 9.76
N LEU A 473 15.00 -3.65 11.07
CA LEU A 473 15.42 -2.45 11.81
C LEU A 473 16.94 -2.22 11.69
N VAL A 474 17.74 -3.29 11.74
CA VAL A 474 19.18 -3.22 11.49
C VAL A 474 19.46 -2.75 10.06
N ALA A 475 18.76 -3.30 9.06
CA ALA A 475 18.95 -2.94 7.66
C ALA A 475 18.60 -1.48 7.35
N LEU A 476 17.60 -0.93 8.05
CA LEU A 476 17.21 0.47 7.97
C LEU A 476 18.08 1.41 8.83
N GLY A 477 19.02 0.85 9.61
CA GLY A 477 19.89 1.63 10.47
C GLY A 477 19.17 2.21 11.69
N GLU A 478 18.11 1.54 12.16
CA GLU A 478 17.33 1.92 13.34
C GLU A 478 17.86 1.24 14.63
N CYS A 479 18.51 0.08 14.51
CA CYS A 479 19.12 -0.62 15.64
C CYS A 479 20.41 -1.38 15.27
N GLU A 480 21.16 -1.77 16.30
CA GLU A 480 22.24 -2.76 16.24
C GLU A 480 21.89 -3.94 17.15
N ILE A 481 22.10 -5.17 16.70
CA ILE A 481 21.89 -6.38 17.50
C ILE A 481 23.26 -6.90 17.98
N LYS A 482 23.44 -7.02 19.29
CA LYS A 482 24.60 -7.70 19.88
C LYS A 482 24.27 -9.19 20.01
N LEU A 483 24.99 -10.05 19.31
CA LEU A 483 24.89 -11.51 19.46
C LEU A 483 25.69 -11.99 20.67
N ASN A 484 25.28 -13.11 21.27
CA ASN A 484 26.03 -13.74 22.37
C ASN A 484 27.41 -14.28 21.93
N SER A 485 27.61 -14.49 20.63
CA SER A 485 28.94 -14.77 20.04
C SER A 485 29.95 -13.63 20.20
N GLY A 486 29.49 -12.44 20.62
CA GLY A 486 30.30 -11.22 20.73
C GLY A 486 30.25 -10.35 19.47
N GLU A 487 29.62 -10.81 18.39
CA GLU A 487 29.45 -10.04 17.16
C GLU A 487 28.34 -8.97 17.28
N ILE A 488 28.48 -7.86 16.55
CA ILE A 488 27.44 -6.82 16.46
C ILE A 488 26.97 -6.75 15.00
N LEU A 489 25.69 -7.01 14.80
CA LEU A 489 25.00 -6.82 13.53
C LEU A 489 24.57 -5.35 13.41
N ASN A 490 24.93 -4.73 12.28
CA ASN A 490 24.60 -3.35 11.93
C ASN A 490 24.40 -3.24 10.41
N ALA A 491 23.93 -2.08 9.94
CA ALA A 491 23.66 -1.85 8.51
C ALA A 491 24.88 -2.09 7.59
N SER A 492 26.12 -1.96 8.10
CA SER A 492 27.34 -2.15 7.30
C SER A 492 27.76 -3.61 7.14
N ASN A 493 27.14 -4.54 7.89
CA ASN A 493 27.56 -5.94 7.90
C ASN A 493 26.39 -6.94 7.81
N LEU A 494 25.29 -6.54 7.16
CA LEU A 494 24.07 -7.34 6.98
C LEU A 494 24.32 -8.74 6.38
N ASP A 495 25.33 -8.91 5.52
CA ASP A 495 25.66 -10.21 4.93
C ASP A 495 25.92 -11.31 5.98
N LYS A 496 26.29 -10.94 7.20
CA LYS A 496 26.51 -11.87 8.31
C LYS A 496 25.24 -12.56 8.77
N LEU A 497 24.06 -12.02 8.48
CA LEU A 497 22.78 -12.67 8.75
C LEU A 497 22.68 -14.07 8.11
N ARG A 498 23.41 -14.32 7.01
CA ARG A 498 23.43 -15.63 6.32
C ARG A 498 24.08 -16.75 7.15
N ASN A 499 24.91 -16.38 8.12
CA ASN A 499 25.69 -17.33 8.92
C ASN A 499 25.01 -17.71 10.23
N LEU A 500 23.87 -17.07 10.55
CA LEU A 500 23.12 -17.32 11.77
C LEU A 500 22.54 -18.74 11.78
N GLN A 501 22.54 -19.34 12.96
CA GLN A 501 21.85 -20.58 13.28
C GLN A 501 20.49 -20.28 13.90
N ALA A 502 19.60 -21.29 13.95
CA ALA A 502 18.26 -21.12 14.50
C ALA A 502 18.26 -20.58 15.94
N ASP A 503 19.24 -20.99 16.74
CA ASP A 503 19.39 -20.55 18.13
C ASP A 503 19.74 -19.06 18.26
N ASP A 504 20.39 -18.46 17.27
CA ASP A 504 20.78 -17.05 17.30
C ASP A 504 19.55 -16.12 17.29
N TYR A 505 18.41 -16.61 16.78
CA TYR A 505 17.17 -15.82 16.73
C TYR A 505 16.58 -15.52 18.11
N PHE A 506 16.90 -16.34 19.11
CA PHE A 506 16.46 -16.13 20.48
C PHE A 506 17.61 -15.97 21.49
N ASN A 507 18.86 -16.28 21.13
CA ASN A 507 20.03 -16.15 22.00
C ASN A 507 20.92 -14.93 21.67
N PHE A 508 20.35 -13.81 21.23
CA PHE A 508 21.10 -12.55 21.18
C PHE A 508 21.20 -11.91 22.58
N ALA A 509 22.16 -11.02 22.80
CA ALA A 509 22.40 -10.39 24.11
C ALA A 509 21.42 -9.23 24.34
N PHE A 510 21.46 -8.24 23.44
CA PHE A 510 20.66 -7.02 23.51
C PHE A 510 20.61 -6.34 22.15
N ILE A 511 19.63 -5.46 21.98
CA ILE A 511 19.61 -4.46 20.91
C ILE A 511 19.93 -3.08 21.50
N LYS A 512 20.45 -2.20 20.66
CA LYS A 512 20.69 -0.79 21.05
C LYS A 512 20.55 0.10 19.83
N ARG A 513 20.43 1.41 20.07
CA ARG A 513 20.51 2.38 18.98
C ARG A 513 21.90 2.35 18.34
N PRO A 514 22.01 2.53 17.01
CA PRO A 514 23.30 2.54 16.35
C PRO A 514 24.20 3.66 16.87
N LYS A 515 25.49 3.37 17.02
CA LYS A 515 26.47 4.40 17.40
C LYS A 515 26.91 5.14 16.15
N GLY A 516 26.34 6.32 15.87
CA GLY A 516 26.73 7.13 14.72
C GLY A 516 25.60 8.01 14.19
N VAL A 517 25.69 8.37 12.90
CA VAL A 517 24.70 9.21 12.21
C VAL A 517 23.36 8.48 12.15
N ASN A 518 22.28 9.13 12.59
CA ASN A 518 20.91 8.66 12.36
C ASN A 518 20.56 8.82 10.86
N LEU A 519 20.86 7.78 10.07
CA LEU A 519 20.65 7.76 8.63
C LEU A 519 19.19 8.06 8.21
N PRO A 520 18.15 7.51 8.87
CA PRO A 520 16.75 7.88 8.62
C PRO A 520 16.48 9.39 8.72
N VAL A 521 16.97 10.03 9.79
CA VAL A 521 16.85 11.48 10.00
C VAL A 521 17.55 12.25 8.89
N ILE A 522 18.75 11.82 8.50
CA ILE A 522 19.51 12.46 7.40
C ILE A 522 18.84 12.27 6.05
N ARG A 523 18.26 11.10 5.79
CA ARG A 523 17.48 10.83 4.57
C ARG A 523 16.29 11.78 4.48
N ALA A 524 15.53 11.94 5.56
CA ALA A 524 14.40 12.87 5.62
C ALA A 524 14.85 14.33 5.40
N ILE A 525 15.95 14.75 6.04
CA ILE A 525 16.51 16.10 5.87
C ILE A 525 16.96 16.31 4.42
N THR A 526 17.80 15.45 3.87
CA THR A 526 18.39 15.66 2.54
C THR A 526 17.31 15.61 1.45
N LYS A 527 16.37 14.66 1.51
CA LYS A 527 15.27 14.57 0.54
C LYS A 527 14.39 15.82 0.58
N SER A 528 13.98 16.28 1.76
CA SER A 528 13.01 17.37 1.89
C SER A 528 13.62 18.77 1.79
N PHE A 529 14.86 18.95 2.23
CA PHE A 529 15.53 20.26 2.27
C PHE A 529 16.55 20.45 1.15
N CYS A 530 17.18 19.40 0.65
CA CYS A 530 18.11 19.47 -0.49
C CYS A 530 17.50 19.00 -1.83
N GLY A 531 16.27 18.48 -1.80
CA GLY A 531 15.54 17.98 -2.98
C GLY A 531 15.99 16.61 -3.49
N LYS A 532 16.93 15.94 -2.81
CA LYS A 532 17.44 14.60 -3.18
C LYS A 532 18.01 13.87 -1.96
N ASP A 533 17.92 12.55 -1.98
CA ASP A 533 18.50 11.70 -0.94
C ASP A 533 20.03 11.69 -1.06
N LEU A 534 20.71 12.15 -0.01
CA LEU A 534 22.18 12.18 0.09
C LEU A 534 22.68 11.41 1.32
N SER A 535 21.82 10.63 1.95
CA SER A 535 22.15 9.87 3.16
C SER A 535 23.29 8.86 2.95
N ASN A 536 23.49 8.39 1.72
CA ASN A 536 24.56 7.48 1.32
C ASN A 536 25.85 8.19 0.83
N ARG A 537 25.92 9.53 0.86
CA ARG A 537 27.06 10.34 0.38
C ARG A 537 27.64 11.24 1.48
N LEU A 538 27.58 10.79 2.74
CA LEU A 538 28.08 11.55 3.89
C LEU A 538 29.62 11.60 3.97
N ASP A 539 30.30 10.74 3.21
CA ASP A 539 31.74 10.81 2.98
C ASP A 539 32.14 11.99 2.06
N GLN A 540 31.19 12.60 1.34
CA GLN A 540 31.47 13.62 0.33
C GLN A 540 31.23 15.03 0.85
N GLN A 541 32.23 15.90 0.69
CA GLN A 541 32.16 17.29 1.15
C GLN A 541 31.02 18.09 0.48
N ASP A 542 30.72 17.78 -0.79
CA ASP A 542 29.66 18.45 -1.56
C ASP A 542 28.27 18.27 -0.93
N THR A 543 28.02 17.16 -0.23
CA THR A 543 26.76 16.92 0.50
C THR A 543 26.52 17.99 1.56
N TYR A 544 27.56 18.33 2.32
CA TYR A 544 27.49 19.36 3.37
C TYR A 544 27.39 20.76 2.78
N VAL A 545 28.09 21.05 1.69
CA VAL A 545 27.98 22.34 0.99
C VAL A 545 26.55 22.58 0.51
N LEU A 546 25.93 21.56 -0.10
CA LEU A 546 24.55 21.66 -0.57
C LEU A 546 23.56 21.81 0.59
N LEU A 547 23.70 21.00 1.65
CA LEU A 547 22.85 21.07 2.84
C LEU A 547 22.89 22.47 3.46
N VAL A 548 24.10 23.01 3.68
CA VAL A 548 24.28 24.33 4.29
C VAL A 548 23.72 25.44 3.40
N ASN A 549 23.91 25.37 2.08
CA ASN A 549 23.40 26.38 1.16
C ASN A 549 21.87 26.38 1.09
N GLU A 550 21.24 25.22 0.95
CA GLU A 550 19.78 25.13 0.92
C GLU A 550 19.14 25.48 2.27
N ALA A 551 19.76 25.07 3.39
CA ALA A 551 19.31 25.45 4.72
C ALA A 551 19.38 26.98 4.93
N LYS A 552 20.49 27.63 4.55
CA LYS A 552 20.63 29.10 4.63
C LYS A 552 19.62 29.82 3.74
N LYS A 553 19.42 29.33 2.52
CA LYS A 553 18.43 29.88 1.58
C LYS A 553 17.03 29.81 2.18
N LEU A 554 16.63 28.65 2.69
CA LEU A 554 15.31 28.47 3.29
C LEU A 554 15.15 29.30 4.57
N ALA A 555 16.18 29.42 5.41
CA ALA A 555 16.17 30.28 6.59
C ALA A 555 15.96 31.76 6.22
N ALA A 556 16.62 32.24 5.15
CA ALA A 556 16.44 33.60 4.64
C ALA A 556 15.03 33.82 4.06
N GLU A 557 14.47 32.83 3.36
CA GLU A 557 13.08 32.86 2.88
C GLU A 557 12.09 32.92 4.05
N CYS A 558 12.27 32.09 5.08
CA CYS A 558 11.45 32.10 6.29
C CYS A 558 11.51 33.47 6.99
N ALA A 559 12.71 34.04 7.15
CA ALA A 559 12.89 35.35 7.76
C ALA A 559 12.20 36.45 6.96
N THR A 560 12.30 36.41 5.63
CA THR A 560 11.63 37.36 4.73
C THR A 560 10.11 37.24 4.83
N MET A 561 9.59 36.02 4.88
CA MET A 561 8.15 35.77 4.98
C MET A 561 7.58 36.27 6.30
N VAL A 562 8.27 36.00 7.43
CA VAL A 562 7.88 36.55 8.74
C VAL A 562 7.96 38.07 8.75
N ALA A 563 9.06 38.64 8.27
CA ALA A 563 9.31 40.07 8.35
C ALA A 563 8.39 40.91 7.45
N GLN A 564 8.02 40.41 6.26
CA GLN A 564 7.32 41.18 5.24
C GLN A 564 5.89 40.72 4.94
N LYS A 565 5.52 39.47 5.24
CA LYS A 565 4.23 38.89 4.85
C LYS A 565 3.34 38.51 6.03
N LEU A 566 3.91 38.32 7.22
CA LEU A 566 3.18 37.83 8.39
C LEU A 566 3.24 38.78 9.58
N GLN A 567 3.43 40.10 9.38
CA GLN A 567 3.43 41.10 10.46
C GLN A 567 2.03 41.36 11.04
N GLY A 568 0.98 41.07 10.27
CA GLY A 568 -0.42 41.20 10.66
C GLY A 568 -1.33 40.48 9.66
N PRO A 569 -2.66 40.67 9.73
CA PRO A 569 -3.58 40.11 8.74
C PRO A 569 -3.24 40.63 7.33
N THR A 570 -3.36 39.77 6.34
CA THR A 570 -3.14 40.16 4.94
C THR A 570 -4.48 40.19 4.21
N ASN A 571 -4.94 41.40 3.91
CA ASN A 571 -6.13 41.64 3.11
C ASN A 571 -5.71 42.00 1.68
N ILE A 572 -6.26 41.30 0.69
CA ILE A 572 -6.09 41.62 -0.74
C ILE A 572 -7.47 41.78 -1.35
N ALA A 573 -7.73 42.95 -1.92
CA ALA A 573 -9.01 43.30 -2.56
C ALA A 573 -10.25 43.06 -1.68
N GLY A 574 -10.16 43.32 -0.37
CA GLY A 574 -11.28 43.16 0.57
C GLY A 574 -11.47 41.74 1.10
N VAL A 575 -10.63 40.78 0.70
CA VAL A 575 -10.61 39.41 1.24
C VAL A 575 -9.42 39.24 2.18
N ASP A 576 -9.70 38.73 3.38
CA ASP A 576 -8.66 38.31 4.31
C ASP A 576 -8.05 36.99 3.80
N ILE A 577 -6.88 37.09 3.17
CA ILE A 577 -6.10 35.94 2.67
C ILE A 577 -5.40 35.23 3.84
N ILE A 578 -5.04 36.00 4.86
CA ILE A 578 -4.49 35.51 6.11
C ILE A 578 -5.17 36.28 7.24
N SER A 579 -5.92 35.59 8.10
CA SER A 579 -6.51 36.18 9.30
C SER A 579 -5.46 36.46 10.39
N GLU A 580 -5.81 37.27 11.39
CA GLU A 580 -4.88 37.61 12.47
C GLU A 580 -4.42 36.39 13.30
N GLY A 581 -5.34 35.45 13.57
CA GLY A 581 -5.03 34.21 14.27
C GLY A 581 -4.13 33.26 13.45
N GLU A 582 -4.39 33.14 12.15
CA GLU A 582 -3.56 32.35 11.24
C GLU A 582 -2.17 32.96 11.06
N ALA A 583 -2.07 34.29 10.95
CA ALA A 583 -0.79 34.98 10.83
C ALA A 583 0.13 34.69 12.04
N LEU A 584 -0.44 34.66 13.25
CA LEU A 584 0.30 34.35 14.47
C LEU A 584 0.76 32.89 14.52
N SER A 585 -0.12 31.94 14.17
CA SER A 585 0.21 30.52 14.09
C SER A 585 1.32 30.25 13.06
N LEU A 586 1.17 30.79 11.85
CA LEU A 586 2.14 30.69 10.77
C LEU A 586 3.47 31.32 11.15
N ARG A 587 3.46 32.49 11.80
CA ARG A 587 4.69 33.14 12.29
C ARG A 587 5.45 32.25 13.24
N ASN A 588 4.78 31.62 14.20
CA ASN A 588 5.42 30.72 15.16
C ASN A 588 5.99 29.48 14.46
N GLY A 589 5.22 28.85 13.56
CA GLY A 589 5.65 27.68 12.80
C GLY A 589 6.85 27.95 11.89
N ILE A 590 6.81 29.06 11.14
CA ILE A 590 7.88 29.46 10.20
C ILE A 590 9.12 29.94 10.96
N THR A 591 8.96 30.57 12.14
CA THR A 591 10.10 30.92 13.01
C THR A 591 10.80 29.68 13.54
N ALA A 592 10.04 28.64 13.92
CA ALA A 592 10.61 27.35 14.31
C ALA A 592 11.36 26.69 13.15
N LEU A 593 10.78 26.69 11.94
CA LEU A 593 11.43 26.20 10.72
C LEU A 593 12.74 26.95 10.43
N LYS A 594 12.75 28.28 10.57
CA LYS A 594 13.95 29.11 10.42
C LYS A 594 15.03 28.69 11.41
N GLY A 595 14.68 28.55 12.70
CA GLY A 595 15.62 28.11 13.73
C GLY A 595 16.19 26.72 13.46
N PHE A 596 15.36 25.79 12.98
CA PHE A 596 15.80 24.47 12.52
C PHE A 596 16.77 24.57 11.34
N CYS A 597 16.47 25.40 10.34
CA CYS A 597 17.36 25.61 9.18
C CYS A 597 18.69 26.27 9.56
N ASP A 598 18.67 27.24 10.49
CA ASP A 598 19.90 27.84 11.03
C ASP A 598 20.79 26.79 11.70
N GLN A 599 20.17 25.89 12.48
CA GLN A 599 20.88 24.79 13.12
C GLN A 599 21.40 23.79 12.06
N LEU A 600 20.60 23.47 11.04
CA LEU A 600 21.03 22.64 9.92
C LEU A 600 22.27 23.20 9.21
N ALA A 601 22.33 24.52 9.04
CA ALA A 601 23.45 25.21 8.42
C ALA A 601 24.78 25.10 9.20
N THR A 602 24.78 24.59 10.44
CA THR A 602 26.00 24.38 11.24
C THR A 602 26.69 23.04 10.97
N TYR A 603 25.98 22.08 10.35
CA TYR A 603 26.47 20.74 10.08
C TYR A 603 27.33 20.67 8.81
N THR A 604 28.58 21.08 8.94
CA THR A 604 29.53 21.22 7.82
C THR A 604 30.39 19.97 7.55
N SER A 605 30.18 18.88 8.29
CA SER A 605 30.96 17.64 8.16
C SER A 605 30.25 16.43 8.79
N GLU A 606 30.71 15.24 8.45
CA GLU A 606 30.20 13.96 8.99
C GLU A 606 30.28 13.91 10.52
N ALA A 607 31.40 14.37 11.08
CA ALA A 607 31.60 14.42 12.54
C ALA A 607 30.57 15.29 13.27
N LYS A 608 30.10 16.38 12.65
CA LYS A 608 29.07 17.24 13.24
C LYS A 608 27.69 16.63 13.13
N ILE A 609 27.39 15.97 12.01
CA ILE A 609 26.10 15.28 11.80
C ILE A 609 25.95 14.07 12.73
N LYS A 610 27.04 13.38 13.10
CA LYS A 610 27.01 12.22 14.02
C LYS A 610 26.31 12.50 15.36
N ASN A 611 26.30 13.74 15.83
CA ASN A 611 25.69 14.15 17.09
C ASN A 611 24.50 15.09 16.90
N MET A 612 23.83 15.03 15.74
CA MET A 612 22.63 15.83 15.49
C MET A 612 21.53 15.44 16.50
N PRO A 613 20.95 16.40 17.24
CA PRO A 613 19.99 16.12 18.31
C PRO A 613 18.57 15.90 17.80
N PHE A 614 18.35 15.93 16.50
CA PHE A 614 17.03 15.80 15.89
C PHE A 614 16.63 14.33 15.73
N ASP A 615 15.39 14.02 16.10
CA ASP A 615 14.74 12.76 15.77
C ASP A 615 13.83 12.92 14.55
N LEU A 616 13.35 11.78 14.02
CA LEU A 616 12.52 11.76 12.82
C LEU A 616 11.17 12.50 13.01
N PRO A 617 10.46 12.37 14.16
CA PRO A 617 9.27 13.17 14.44
C PRO A 617 9.51 14.69 14.38
N THR A 618 10.63 15.17 14.94
CA THR A 618 11.00 16.60 14.89
C THR A 618 11.23 17.05 13.46
N VAL A 619 11.95 16.26 12.65
CA VAL A 619 12.19 16.58 11.23
C VAL A 619 10.88 16.60 10.44
N ASN A 620 10.02 15.60 10.61
CA ASN A 620 8.73 15.52 9.91
C ASN A 620 7.85 16.74 10.21
N LYS A 621 7.81 17.16 11.48
CA LYS A 621 7.12 18.40 11.87
C LYS A 621 7.67 19.63 11.15
N MET A 622 8.99 19.71 10.92
CA MET A 622 9.59 20.81 10.16
C MET A 622 9.27 20.71 8.66
N ILE A 623 9.17 19.51 8.10
CA ILE A 623 8.73 19.28 6.71
C ILE A 623 7.28 19.76 6.53
N GLU A 624 6.39 19.48 7.49
CA GLU A 624 5.02 20.00 7.51
C GLU A 624 5.03 21.54 7.51
N ARG A 625 5.83 22.17 8.39
CA ARG A 625 5.96 23.65 8.42
C ARG A 625 6.49 24.23 7.12
N LYS A 626 7.43 23.55 6.45
CA LYS A 626 7.93 23.97 5.14
C LYS A 626 6.81 23.92 4.10
N THR A 627 6.03 22.85 4.09
CA THR A 627 4.90 22.68 3.17
C THR A 627 3.81 23.72 3.40
N GLU A 628 3.48 24.01 4.66
CA GLU A 628 2.56 25.10 5.04
C GLU A 628 3.08 26.47 4.54
N MET A 629 4.38 26.74 4.72
CA MET A 629 5.01 27.98 4.27
C MET A 629 4.92 28.13 2.75
N GLU A 630 5.25 27.08 1.99
CA GLU A 630 5.18 27.06 0.53
C GLU A 630 3.74 27.28 0.04
N ALA A 631 2.76 26.60 0.63
CA ALA A 631 1.35 26.77 0.29
C ALA A 631 0.86 28.22 0.54
N VAL A 632 1.25 28.84 1.65
CA VAL A 632 0.88 30.25 1.93
C VAL A 632 1.59 31.21 0.98
N LYS A 633 2.86 30.95 0.65
CA LYS A 633 3.61 31.74 -0.34
C LYS A 633 2.93 31.72 -1.70
N ASP A 634 2.49 30.55 -2.15
CA ASP A 634 1.78 30.39 -3.42
C ASP A 634 0.43 31.10 -3.42
N LYS A 635 -0.34 31.00 -2.33
CA LYS A 635 -1.60 31.76 -2.17
C LYS A 635 -1.38 33.26 -2.25
N LEU A 636 -0.37 33.80 -1.57
CA LEU A 636 -0.05 35.23 -1.60
C LEU A 636 0.42 35.69 -2.98
N ASN A 637 1.22 34.88 -3.68
CA ASN A 637 1.68 35.20 -5.03
C ASN A 637 0.52 35.22 -6.03
N LEU A 638 -0.38 34.23 -5.96
CA LEU A 638 -1.58 34.18 -6.79
C LEU A 638 -2.48 35.40 -6.55
N ALA A 639 -2.72 35.75 -5.28
CA ALA A 639 -3.56 36.90 -4.94
C ALA A 639 -2.99 38.21 -5.51
N LYS A 640 -1.66 38.41 -5.42
CA LYS A 640 -0.98 39.56 -6.02
C LYS A 640 -1.01 39.57 -7.55
N GLU A 641 -0.88 38.41 -8.18
CA GLU A 641 -0.97 38.28 -9.64
C GLU A 641 -2.36 38.73 -10.13
N LEU A 642 -3.42 38.25 -9.48
CA LEU A 642 -4.79 38.61 -9.81
C LEU A 642 -5.09 40.08 -9.51
N GLU A 643 -4.62 40.61 -8.38
CA GLU A 643 -4.74 42.02 -8.01
C GLU A 643 -4.07 42.93 -9.06
N ALA A 644 -2.89 42.57 -9.57
CA ALA A 644 -2.21 43.33 -10.62
C ALA A 644 -3.03 43.38 -11.93
N LYS A 645 -3.63 42.25 -12.34
CA LYS A 645 -4.50 42.18 -13.52
C LYS A 645 -5.79 42.99 -13.33
N VAL A 646 -6.40 42.91 -12.16
CA VAL A 646 -7.59 43.71 -11.80
C VAL A 646 -7.26 45.19 -11.73
N SER A 647 -6.10 45.58 -11.20
CA SER A 647 -5.64 46.97 -11.17
C SER A 647 -5.50 47.57 -12.57
N TYR A 648 -4.98 46.80 -13.53
CA TYR A 648 -4.95 47.20 -14.93
C TYR A 648 -6.36 47.51 -15.46
N LEU A 649 -7.34 46.63 -15.23
CA LEU A 649 -8.72 46.83 -15.69
C LEU A 649 -9.42 48.01 -14.98
N THR A 650 -9.18 48.17 -13.69
CA THR A 650 -9.68 49.31 -12.90
C THR A 650 -9.17 50.63 -13.48
N GLN A 651 -7.90 50.71 -13.85
CA GLN A 651 -7.31 51.88 -14.51
C GLN A 651 -7.82 52.05 -15.95
N ALA A 652 -7.96 50.97 -16.71
CA ALA A 652 -8.52 50.97 -18.07
C ALA A 652 -9.94 51.54 -18.11
N LYS A 653 -10.77 51.20 -17.11
CA LYS A 653 -12.14 51.69 -16.97
C LYS A 653 -12.22 53.22 -16.97
N LEU A 654 -11.21 53.92 -16.45
CA LEU A 654 -11.17 55.40 -16.42
C LEU A 654 -11.16 56.04 -17.81
N TYR A 655 -10.85 55.27 -18.86
CA TYR A 655 -10.79 55.74 -20.25
C TYR A 655 -12.01 55.32 -21.09
N ILE A 656 -12.99 54.65 -20.48
CA ILE A 656 -14.18 54.13 -21.15
C ILE A 656 -15.39 54.94 -20.70
N PRO A 657 -16.33 55.28 -21.61
CA PRO A 657 -17.56 55.96 -21.21
C PRO A 657 -18.36 55.12 -20.21
N ALA A 658 -18.92 55.79 -19.22
CA ALA A 658 -19.78 55.17 -18.22
C ALA A 658 -20.98 54.45 -18.87
N ASP A 659 -21.48 53.41 -18.20
CA ASP A 659 -22.68 52.66 -18.57
C ASP A 659 -22.68 51.96 -19.94
N THR A 660 -21.50 51.84 -20.58
CA THR A 660 -21.32 51.03 -21.78
C THR A 660 -21.29 49.54 -21.45
N GLY A 661 -21.60 48.68 -22.43
CA GLY A 661 -21.49 47.22 -22.28
C GLY A 661 -20.09 46.76 -21.86
N LEU A 662 -19.05 47.43 -22.36
CA LEU A 662 -17.66 47.18 -21.98
C LEU A 662 -17.39 47.58 -20.52
N SER A 663 -17.86 48.75 -20.08
CA SER A 663 -17.72 49.18 -18.67
C SER A 663 -18.39 48.19 -17.71
N ARG A 664 -19.60 47.72 -18.03
CA ARG A 664 -20.33 46.74 -17.20
C ARG A 664 -19.62 45.38 -17.14
N ASN A 665 -19.05 44.91 -18.25
CA ASN A 665 -18.26 43.69 -18.28
C ASN A 665 -17.01 43.81 -17.38
N ILE A 666 -16.27 44.92 -17.51
CA ILE A 666 -15.10 45.19 -16.67
C ILE A 666 -15.50 45.24 -15.19
N ASP A 667 -16.61 45.90 -14.84
CA ASP A 667 -17.10 45.95 -13.46
C ASP A 667 -17.43 44.57 -12.90
N ALA A 668 -18.16 43.74 -13.65
CA ALA A 668 -18.47 42.37 -13.24
C ALA A 668 -17.20 41.52 -13.07
N THR A 669 -16.23 41.69 -13.98
CA THR A 669 -14.93 41.00 -13.90
C THR A 669 -14.15 41.44 -12.65
N ILE A 670 -14.12 42.74 -12.33
CA ILE A 670 -13.44 43.25 -11.13
C ILE A 670 -14.12 42.78 -9.84
N GLN A 671 -15.45 42.81 -9.79
CA GLN A 671 -16.24 42.45 -8.59
C GLN A 671 -16.21 40.96 -8.23
N SER A 672 -15.77 40.10 -9.14
CA SER A 672 -15.65 38.67 -8.87
C SER A 672 -14.34 38.27 -8.17
N LEU A 673 -13.32 39.15 -8.13
CA LEU A 673 -12.03 38.87 -7.48
C LEU A 673 -12.18 38.34 -6.03
N PRO A 674 -13.01 38.95 -5.15
CA PRO A 674 -13.16 38.46 -3.79
C PRO A 674 -13.69 37.03 -3.69
N LYS A 675 -14.64 36.67 -4.56
CA LYS A 675 -15.24 35.34 -4.61
C LYS A 675 -14.20 34.28 -5.02
N ILE A 676 -13.38 34.59 -6.03
CA ILE A 676 -12.36 33.68 -6.56
C ILE A 676 -11.25 33.44 -5.51
N LEU A 677 -10.81 34.48 -4.81
CA LEU A 677 -9.81 34.38 -3.74
C LEU A 677 -10.30 33.58 -2.52
N ALA A 678 -11.61 33.59 -2.25
CA ALA A 678 -12.23 32.82 -1.17
C ALA A 678 -12.43 31.33 -1.52
N ALA A 679 -12.81 31.02 -2.77
CA ALA A 679 -13.08 29.64 -3.19
C ALA A 679 -11.83 28.78 -3.37
N GLN A 680 -10.71 29.37 -3.82
CA GLN A 680 -9.40 28.72 -3.98
C GLN A 680 -9.40 27.44 -4.85
N ALA A 681 -10.39 27.26 -5.73
CA ALA A 681 -10.46 26.11 -6.65
C ALA A 681 -9.64 26.37 -7.93
N GLY A 682 -8.72 25.46 -8.27
CA GLY A 682 -7.78 25.65 -9.39
C GLY A 682 -8.46 25.93 -10.74
N ALA A 683 -9.58 25.25 -11.04
CA ALA A 683 -10.32 25.48 -12.27
C ALA A 683 -11.03 26.86 -12.31
N GLU A 684 -11.53 27.35 -11.17
CA GLU A 684 -12.18 28.66 -11.10
C GLU A 684 -11.17 29.80 -11.25
N VAL A 685 -9.97 29.63 -10.68
CA VAL A 685 -8.86 30.59 -10.82
C VAL A 685 -8.41 30.72 -12.27
N GLU A 686 -8.22 29.60 -12.99
CA GLU A 686 -7.80 29.62 -14.40
C GLU A 686 -8.88 30.18 -15.34
N ASN A 687 -10.16 29.86 -15.08
CA ASN A 687 -11.27 30.48 -15.81
C ASN A 687 -11.28 32.00 -15.58
N TYR A 688 -11.09 32.44 -14.34
CA TYR A 688 -11.06 33.86 -14.01
C TYR A 688 -9.87 34.59 -14.64
N LYS A 689 -8.68 33.97 -14.70
CA LYS A 689 -7.53 34.52 -15.44
C LYS A 689 -7.85 34.70 -16.92
N THR A 690 -8.55 33.74 -17.52
CA THR A 690 -9.00 33.80 -18.91
C THR A 690 -10.01 34.94 -19.13
N GLU A 691 -10.96 35.13 -18.20
CA GLU A 691 -11.92 36.24 -18.23
C GLU A 691 -11.22 37.61 -18.10
N LEU A 692 -10.24 37.74 -17.19
CA LEU A 692 -9.43 38.96 -17.03
C LEU A 692 -8.70 39.34 -18.32
N GLU A 693 -8.04 38.37 -18.96
CA GLU A 693 -7.36 38.61 -20.23
C GLU A 693 -8.34 38.92 -21.37
N ALA A 694 -9.49 38.24 -21.42
CA ALA A 694 -10.53 38.53 -22.41
C ALA A 694 -11.05 39.96 -22.26
N SER A 695 -11.38 40.39 -21.04
CA SER A 695 -11.81 41.76 -20.74
C SER A 695 -10.73 42.79 -21.07
N LYS A 696 -9.46 42.47 -20.81
CA LYS A 696 -8.33 43.31 -21.22
C LYS A 696 -8.24 43.45 -22.74
N GLN A 697 -8.34 42.35 -23.50
CA GLN A 697 -8.27 42.42 -24.96
C GLN A 697 -9.47 43.15 -25.58
N GLN A 698 -10.66 43.00 -25.00
CA GLN A 698 -11.83 43.79 -25.41
C GLN A 698 -11.59 45.28 -25.20
N TYR A 699 -11.01 45.66 -24.07
CA TYR A 699 -10.60 47.05 -23.82
C TYR A 699 -9.57 47.55 -24.83
N ILE A 700 -8.48 46.80 -25.05
CA ILE A 700 -7.41 47.19 -25.98
C ILE A 700 -7.98 47.39 -27.40
N SER A 701 -8.81 46.45 -27.86
CA SER A 701 -9.46 46.53 -29.17
C SER A 701 -10.35 47.77 -29.29
N TRP A 702 -11.15 48.04 -28.24
CA TRP A 702 -12.01 49.22 -28.19
C TRP A 702 -11.20 50.53 -28.20
N TYR A 703 -10.14 50.61 -27.38
CA TYR A 703 -9.27 51.78 -27.29
C TYR A 703 -8.55 52.03 -28.61
N LEU A 704 -7.98 50.99 -29.23
CA LEU A 704 -7.31 51.08 -30.53
C LEU A 704 -8.25 51.54 -31.64
N LYS A 705 -9.52 51.12 -31.61
CA LYS A 705 -10.53 51.61 -32.56
C LYS A 705 -10.72 53.12 -32.41
N ARG A 706 -10.92 53.61 -31.19
CA ARG A 706 -11.05 55.05 -30.90
C ARG A 706 -9.78 55.84 -31.26
N TYR A 707 -8.61 55.27 -30.97
CA TYR A 707 -7.33 55.86 -31.31
C TYR A 707 -7.14 55.99 -32.84
N LYS A 708 -7.47 54.94 -33.61
CA LYS A 708 -7.41 54.95 -35.08
C LYS A 708 -8.42 55.92 -35.70
N GLU A 709 -9.58 56.13 -35.08
CA GLU A 709 -10.55 57.14 -35.51
C GLU A 709 -9.96 58.56 -35.41
N TYR A 710 -9.13 58.83 -34.40
CA TYR A 710 -8.46 60.12 -34.18
C TYR A 710 -7.16 60.31 -35.00
N CYS A 711 -6.56 59.24 -35.50
CA CYS A 711 -5.35 59.31 -36.31
C CYS A 711 -5.67 59.49 -37.80
N ILE A 712 -4.75 60.13 -38.52
CA ILE A 712 -4.82 60.23 -39.98
C ILE A 712 -4.35 58.91 -40.63
N ASN A 713 -4.96 58.57 -41.77
CA ASN A 713 -4.60 57.39 -42.56
C ASN A 713 -3.34 57.66 -43.41
N GLU A 714 -2.86 56.67 -44.15
CA GLU A 714 -1.65 56.82 -44.96
C GLU A 714 -1.78 57.82 -46.11
N ILE A 715 -2.97 57.95 -46.69
CA ILE A 715 -3.25 58.92 -47.76
C ILE A 715 -3.17 60.34 -47.20
N ASP A 716 -3.78 60.57 -46.03
CA ASP A 716 -3.79 61.85 -45.33
C ASP A 716 -2.41 62.18 -44.76
N GLU A 717 -1.61 61.21 -44.31
CA GLU A 717 -0.21 61.43 -43.92
C GLU A 717 0.65 61.82 -45.11
N SER A 718 0.49 61.17 -46.26
CA SER A 718 1.20 61.54 -47.49
C SER A 718 0.90 63.00 -47.86
N LYS A 719 -0.37 63.40 -47.77
CA LYS A 719 -0.79 64.80 -47.96
C LYS A 719 -0.24 65.75 -46.90
N ARG A 720 -0.15 65.33 -45.63
CA ARG A 720 0.44 66.14 -44.57
C ARG A 720 1.92 66.43 -44.87
N VAL A 721 2.66 65.41 -45.29
CA VAL A 721 4.06 65.54 -45.72
C VAL A 721 4.17 66.42 -46.96
N GLU A 722 3.28 66.28 -47.94
CA GLU A 722 3.22 67.14 -49.13
C GLU A 722 3.02 68.62 -48.74
N ILE A 723 2.05 68.91 -47.86
CA ILE A 723 1.78 70.27 -47.36
C ILE A 723 3.00 70.86 -46.63
N LEU A 724 3.70 70.09 -45.78
CA LEU A 724 4.91 70.56 -45.09
C LEU A 724 6.06 70.91 -46.04
N ASN A 725 6.10 70.29 -47.22
CA ASN A 725 7.11 70.55 -48.25
C ASN A 725 6.59 71.49 -49.35
N SER A 726 5.36 71.98 -49.24
CA SER A 726 4.74 72.88 -50.22
C SER A 726 5.44 74.25 -50.21
N ALA A 727 5.42 74.90 -51.36
CA ALA A 727 5.93 76.26 -51.51
C ALA A 727 5.20 77.22 -50.55
N GLU A 728 3.88 77.08 -50.47
CA GLU A 728 2.98 77.87 -49.65
C GLU A 728 3.38 77.80 -48.17
N TYR A 729 3.65 76.60 -47.65
CA TYR A 729 4.10 76.41 -46.27
C TYR A 729 5.45 77.11 -46.00
N VAL A 730 6.43 76.87 -46.86
CA VAL A 730 7.78 77.43 -46.71
C VAL A 730 7.74 78.96 -46.76
N VAL A 731 6.95 79.52 -47.67
CA VAL A 731 6.81 80.97 -47.83
C VAL A 731 6.09 81.59 -46.63
N CYS A 732 4.97 81.02 -46.17
CA CYS A 732 4.28 81.50 -44.98
C CYS A 732 5.14 81.38 -43.71
N GLU A 733 5.89 80.29 -43.51
CA GLU A 733 6.80 80.17 -42.35
C GLU A 733 7.91 81.25 -42.36
N LYS A 734 8.32 81.75 -43.53
CA LYS A 734 9.26 82.87 -43.64
C LYS A 734 8.58 84.23 -43.45
N LEU A 735 7.48 84.47 -44.16
CA LEU A 735 6.78 85.74 -44.15
C LEU A 735 6.09 86.06 -42.82
N MET A 736 5.87 85.08 -41.94
CA MET A 736 5.30 85.32 -40.60
C MET A 736 6.11 86.31 -39.75
N GLN A 737 7.37 86.53 -40.12
CA GLN A 737 8.28 87.49 -39.48
C GLN A 737 8.01 88.94 -39.90
N SER A 738 7.23 89.17 -40.95
CA SER A 738 6.87 90.50 -41.39
C SER A 738 5.89 91.13 -40.40
N PRO A 739 6.16 92.34 -39.86
CA PRO A 739 5.24 93.04 -38.98
C PRO A 739 3.95 93.49 -39.69
N LEU A 740 3.93 93.45 -41.03
CA LEU A 740 2.79 93.84 -41.85
C LEU A 740 1.73 92.74 -41.99
N LEU A 741 2.04 91.51 -41.57
CA LEU A 741 1.18 90.34 -41.76
C LEU A 741 0.59 89.83 -40.44
N ASN A 742 -0.60 89.24 -40.49
CA ASN A 742 -1.28 88.70 -39.31
C ASN A 742 -0.72 87.33 -38.91
N ALA A 743 0.25 87.32 -37.98
CA ALA A 743 0.86 86.09 -37.47
C ALA A 743 -0.12 85.15 -36.73
N THR A 744 -1.21 85.67 -36.14
CA THR A 744 -2.19 84.87 -35.40
C THR A 744 -2.90 83.84 -36.28
N LEU A 745 -3.19 84.20 -37.53
CA LEU A 745 -3.83 83.31 -38.51
C LEU A 745 -2.94 82.09 -38.79
N TRP A 746 -1.64 82.32 -39.00
CA TRP A 746 -0.62 81.28 -39.18
C TRP A 746 -0.46 80.41 -37.94
N GLN A 747 -0.35 81.02 -36.75
CA GLN A 747 -0.19 80.29 -35.49
C GLN A 747 -1.37 79.37 -35.19
N ASN A 748 -2.60 79.84 -35.44
CA ASN A 748 -3.82 79.03 -35.25
C ASN A 748 -3.86 77.84 -36.22
N TRP A 749 -3.53 78.08 -37.49
CA TRP A 749 -3.43 77.00 -38.48
C TRP A 749 -2.36 75.97 -38.07
N ARG A 750 -1.16 76.43 -37.69
CA ARG A 750 -0.05 75.57 -37.22
C ARG A 750 -0.44 74.74 -36.00
N LEU A 751 -1.19 75.32 -35.07
CA LEU A 751 -1.70 74.60 -33.90
C LEU A 751 -2.68 73.49 -34.31
N LYS A 752 -3.64 73.76 -35.20
CA LYS A 752 -4.55 72.72 -35.73
C LYS A 752 -3.78 71.64 -36.51
N PHE A 753 -2.87 72.04 -37.38
CA PHE A 753 -2.09 71.15 -38.23
C PHE A 753 -1.15 70.23 -37.41
N SER A 754 -0.58 70.72 -36.31
CA SER A 754 0.28 69.94 -35.40
C SER A 754 -0.44 68.81 -34.66
N LYS A 755 -1.78 68.87 -34.57
CA LYS A 755 -2.61 67.82 -33.95
C LYS A 755 -2.83 66.62 -34.87
N LEU A 756 -2.58 66.75 -36.19
CA LEU A 756 -2.66 65.66 -37.14
C LEU A 756 -1.49 64.69 -36.93
N ARG A 757 -1.80 63.45 -36.52
CA ARG A 757 -0.81 62.41 -36.22
C ARG A 757 -1.16 61.09 -36.89
N LYS A 758 -0.17 60.44 -37.49
CA LYS A 758 -0.27 59.04 -37.93
C LYS A 758 -0.38 58.14 -36.70
N ALA A 759 -1.15 57.06 -36.82
CA ALA A 759 -1.24 56.05 -35.77
C ALA A 759 0.15 55.42 -35.51
N ASP A 760 0.59 55.46 -34.25
CA ASP A 760 1.84 54.82 -33.81
C ASP A 760 1.62 53.31 -33.67
N SER A 761 2.51 52.52 -34.28
CA SER A 761 2.48 51.06 -34.26
C SER A 761 2.70 50.48 -32.87
N ASN A 762 3.32 51.21 -31.95
CA ASN A 762 3.64 50.72 -30.60
C ASN A 762 2.47 50.83 -29.62
N VAL A 763 1.37 51.52 -29.97
CA VAL A 763 0.26 51.77 -29.05
C VAL A 763 -0.35 50.47 -28.53
N GLU A 764 -0.55 49.47 -29.40
CA GLU A 764 -1.05 48.17 -28.99
C GLU A 764 -0.11 47.48 -28.00
N THR A 765 1.20 47.56 -28.23
CA THR A 765 2.22 47.02 -27.32
C THR A 765 2.23 47.75 -25.99
N THR A 766 2.14 49.09 -25.99
CA THR A 766 2.02 49.89 -24.76
C THR A 766 0.78 49.50 -23.96
N LEU A 767 -0.34 49.26 -24.63
CA LEU A 767 -1.59 48.84 -24.01
C LEU A 767 -1.50 47.45 -23.38
N GLN A 768 -0.53 46.60 -23.74
CA GLN A 768 -0.35 45.33 -23.04
C GLN A 768 0.16 45.49 -21.60
N THR A 769 0.85 46.59 -21.28
CA THR A 769 1.42 46.82 -19.94
C THR A 769 0.81 48.02 -19.22
N THR A 770 0.32 49.00 -19.96
CA THR A 770 -0.18 50.27 -19.43
C THR A 770 -1.51 50.60 -20.08
N PRO A 771 -2.58 50.88 -19.32
CA PRO A 771 -3.93 50.95 -19.87
C PRO A 771 -4.21 52.19 -20.73
N TYR A 772 -3.22 53.01 -21.07
CA TYR A 772 -3.39 54.18 -21.92
C TYR A 772 -2.09 54.49 -22.68
N ALA A 773 -2.19 55.23 -23.78
CA ALA A 773 -1.06 55.57 -24.65
C ALA A 773 -1.20 57.00 -25.21
N ASN A 774 -0.87 58.02 -24.41
CA ASN A 774 -0.88 59.46 -24.78
C ASN A 774 -2.17 59.93 -25.50
N PHE A 775 -3.27 59.22 -25.30
CA PHE A 775 -4.58 59.46 -25.90
C PHE A 775 -5.64 59.19 -24.85
N ASN A 776 -6.65 60.06 -24.76
CA ASN A 776 -7.78 59.85 -23.88
C ASN A 776 -9.07 59.85 -24.72
N PRO A 777 -9.72 58.68 -24.91
CA PRO A 777 -10.95 58.59 -25.70
C PRO A 777 -12.09 59.47 -25.19
N LEU A 778 -12.11 59.84 -23.91
CA LEU A 778 -13.19 60.61 -23.28
C LEU A 778 -13.11 62.12 -23.53
N THR A 779 -11.90 62.67 -23.65
CA THR A 779 -11.71 64.12 -23.82
C THR A 779 -11.68 64.56 -25.29
N VAL A 780 -11.51 63.60 -26.20
CA VAL A 780 -11.34 63.85 -27.63
C VAL A 780 -12.66 63.70 -28.41
N GLY A 781 -13.69 63.09 -27.79
CA GLY A 781 -14.94 62.66 -28.44
C GLY A 781 -15.79 63.72 -29.15
N ASP A 782 -15.53 65.02 -28.95
CA ASP A 782 -16.30 66.11 -29.55
C ASP A 782 -15.52 66.96 -30.59
N GLN A 783 -14.24 66.66 -30.86
CA GLN A 783 -13.48 67.37 -31.91
C GLN A 783 -13.46 66.56 -33.21
N GLU A 784 -14.24 66.98 -34.21
CA GLU A 784 -14.06 66.53 -35.59
C GLU A 784 -12.63 66.85 -36.04
N MET A 785 -11.80 65.83 -36.24
CA MET A 785 -10.52 66.01 -36.92
C MET A 785 -10.24 64.89 -37.92
N LYS A 786 -10.55 65.19 -39.19
CA LYS A 786 -9.94 64.65 -40.41
C LYS A 786 -10.01 65.69 -41.52
N ASN A 787 -9.16 66.70 -41.43
CA ASN A 787 -9.29 67.88 -42.28
C ASN A 787 -7.95 68.24 -42.92
N VAL A 788 -7.03 67.27 -43.17
CA VAL A 788 -5.72 67.54 -43.81
C VAL A 788 -5.91 68.28 -45.14
N ARG A 789 -6.95 67.90 -45.90
CA ARG A 789 -7.30 68.54 -47.17
C ARG A 789 -7.79 69.97 -46.97
N GLU A 790 -8.69 70.20 -46.02
CA GLU A 790 -9.22 71.53 -45.73
C GLU A 790 -8.13 72.44 -45.17
N LEU A 791 -7.24 71.92 -44.31
CA LEU A 791 -6.07 72.65 -43.83
C LEU A 791 -5.08 72.95 -44.97
N GLY A 792 -4.98 72.09 -45.99
CA GLY A 792 -4.25 72.39 -47.21
C GLY A 792 -4.85 73.58 -47.97
N VAL A 793 -6.19 73.64 -48.08
CA VAL A 793 -6.89 74.79 -48.67
C VAL A 793 -6.72 76.05 -47.81
N GLU A 794 -6.88 75.95 -46.49
CA GLU A 794 -6.65 77.08 -45.56
C GLU A 794 -5.22 77.63 -45.69
N LEU A 795 -4.22 76.76 -45.90
CA LEU A 795 -2.84 77.19 -46.13
C LEU A 795 -2.69 77.99 -47.43
N SER A 796 -3.27 77.49 -48.53
CA SER A 796 -3.27 78.20 -49.81
C SER A 796 -3.96 79.56 -49.68
N ASP A 797 -5.07 79.64 -48.96
CA ASP A 797 -5.77 80.90 -48.69
C ASP A 797 -4.90 81.87 -47.89
N ILE A 798 -4.21 81.41 -46.84
CA ILE A 798 -3.27 82.23 -46.06
C ILE A 798 -2.16 82.78 -46.96
N TYR A 799 -1.56 81.91 -47.78
CA TYR A 799 -0.53 82.31 -48.73
C TYR A 799 -1.02 83.39 -49.70
N GLU A 800 -2.17 83.19 -50.33
CA GLU A 800 -2.74 84.15 -51.27
C GLU A 800 -3.07 85.49 -50.62
N ILE A 801 -3.65 85.46 -49.40
CA ILE A 801 -3.95 86.66 -48.62
C ILE A 801 -2.65 87.42 -48.34
N TRP A 802 -1.61 86.75 -47.86
CA TRP A 802 -0.35 87.40 -47.50
C TRP A 802 0.39 87.98 -48.72
N ILE A 803 0.47 87.22 -49.81
CA ILE A 803 1.05 87.72 -51.07
C ILE A 803 0.28 88.93 -51.57
N ARG A 804 -1.05 88.91 -51.51
CA ARG A 804 -1.90 90.05 -51.90
C ARG A 804 -1.67 91.26 -51.01
N SER A 805 -1.68 91.09 -49.69
CA SER A 805 -1.42 92.19 -48.74
C SER A 805 -0.05 92.84 -48.95
N LEU A 806 0.98 92.05 -49.24
CA LEU A 806 2.31 92.60 -49.56
C LEU A 806 2.31 93.37 -50.90
N LYS A 807 1.63 92.87 -51.95
CA LYS A 807 1.49 93.61 -53.21
C LYS A 807 0.71 94.91 -53.05
N GLU A 808 -0.38 94.87 -52.28
CA GLU A 808 -1.17 96.05 -51.95
C GLU A 808 -0.33 97.08 -51.19
N PHE A 809 0.46 96.62 -50.21
CA PHE A 809 1.39 97.47 -49.47
C PHE A 809 2.41 98.16 -50.40
N ILE A 810 3.07 97.42 -51.29
CA ILE A 810 4.05 97.99 -52.24
C ILE A 810 3.40 99.02 -53.16
N ASN A 811 2.12 98.84 -53.53
CA ASN A 811 1.38 99.76 -54.38
C ASN A 811 0.85 101.02 -53.66
N THR A 812 0.98 101.12 -52.34
CA THR A 812 0.61 102.34 -51.63
C THR A 812 1.49 103.51 -52.08
N GLU A 813 0.93 104.73 -52.08
CA GLU A 813 1.63 105.94 -52.55
C GLU A 813 2.95 106.18 -51.79
N GLY A 814 2.95 105.91 -50.48
CA GLY A 814 4.14 105.98 -49.62
C GLY A 814 5.20 104.96 -50.00
N ALA A 815 4.82 103.69 -50.20
CA ALA A 815 5.74 102.63 -50.58
C ALA A 815 6.29 102.83 -52.01
N GLN A 816 5.48 103.29 -52.97
CA GLN A 816 5.93 103.62 -54.33
C GLN A 816 6.95 104.77 -54.35
N THR A 817 6.79 105.74 -53.45
CA THR A 817 7.75 106.84 -53.30
C THR A 817 9.08 106.33 -52.72
N ALA A 818 9.03 105.46 -51.71
CA ALA A 818 10.22 104.81 -51.15
C ALA A 818 10.88 103.87 -52.17
N LEU A 819 10.10 103.15 -52.98
CA LEU A 819 10.58 102.22 -53.99
C LEU A 819 11.51 102.91 -54.99
N LYS A 820 11.17 104.12 -55.46
CA LYS A 820 12.02 104.93 -56.36
C LYS A 820 13.39 105.28 -55.80
N LEU A 821 13.57 105.19 -54.48
CA LEU A 821 14.82 105.49 -53.78
C LEU A 821 15.66 104.24 -53.50
N MET A 822 15.12 103.04 -53.74
CA MET A 822 15.83 101.78 -53.56
C MET A 822 16.90 101.57 -54.66
N ASP A 823 17.84 100.65 -54.47
CA ASP A 823 18.76 100.25 -55.54
C ASP A 823 18.03 99.56 -56.70
N GLU A 824 18.63 99.57 -57.89
CA GLU A 824 18.03 99.04 -59.11
C GLU A 824 17.65 97.56 -58.99
N GLY A 825 18.42 96.77 -58.24
CA GLY A 825 18.12 95.35 -57.97
C GLY A 825 16.84 95.16 -57.16
N GLY A 826 16.73 95.87 -56.02
CA GLY A 826 15.53 95.84 -55.18
C GLY A 826 14.28 96.37 -55.88
N GLN A 827 14.41 97.46 -56.65
CA GLN A 827 13.31 98.03 -57.46
C GLN A 827 12.79 97.02 -58.48
N ASN A 828 13.70 96.41 -59.25
CA ASN A 828 13.33 95.44 -60.27
C ASN A 828 12.66 94.21 -59.67
N PHE A 829 13.15 93.69 -58.53
CA PHE A 829 12.55 92.55 -57.86
C PHE A 829 11.13 92.85 -57.39
N LEU A 830 10.91 93.95 -56.65
CA LEU A 830 9.59 94.30 -56.11
C LEU A 830 8.59 94.65 -57.22
N ASN A 831 9.03 95.34 -58.28
CA ASN A 831 8.18 95.62 -59.45
C ASN A 831 7.80 94.33 -60.19
N ARG A 832 8.73 93.39 -60.37
CA ARG A 832 8.41 92.09 -60.95
C ARG A 832 7.46 91.31 -60.05
N PHE A 833 7.63 91.34 -58.74
CA PHE A 833 6.73 90.69 -57.78
C PHE A 833 5.30 91.25 -57.84
N VAL A 834 5.13 92.58 -57.79
CA VAL A 834 3.82 93.24 -57.87
C VAL A 834 3.10 92.89 -59.17
N ASN A 835 3.82 92.94 -60.29
CA ASN A 835 3.28 92.61 -61.62
C ASN A 835 3.13 91.10 -61.87
N GLY A 836 3.44 90.24 -60.88
CA GLY A 836 3.30 88.78 -61.01
C GLY A 836 4.37 88.11 -61.86
N MET A 837 5.45 88.82 -62.23
CA MET A 837 6.60 88.30 -62.97
C MET A 837 7.69 87.70 -62.07
N GLU A 838 7.60 87.88 -60.75
CA GLU A 838 8.43 87.21 -59.74
C GLU A 838 7.51 86.41 -58.82
N ILE A 839 7.64 85.08 -58.83
CA ILE A 839 6.74 84.19 -58.08
C ILE A 839 7.49 83.66 -56.87
N ILE A 840 6.95 83.93 -55.67
CA ILE A 840 7.57 83.55 -54.41
C ILE A 840 7.18 82.11 -54.08
N ARG A 841 8.08 81.16 -54.30
CA ARG A 841 7.79 79.71 -54.18
C ARG A 841 8.77 78.95 -53.31
N ASP A 842 9.78 79.61 -52.77
CA ASP A 842 10.80 78.97 -51.95
C ASP A 842 11.26 79.90 -50.83
N GLY A 843 12.02 79.35 -49.88
CA GLY A 843 12.47 80.08 -48.72
C GLY A 843 13.46 81.20 -49.03
N TYR A 844 14.18 81.14 -50.17
CA TYR A 844 15.12 82.17 -50.58
C TYR A 844 14.39 83.38 -51.15
N SER A 845 13.51 83.17 -52.13
CA SER A 845 12.66 84.23 -52.70
C SER A 845 11.76 84.88 -51.64
N ALA A 846 11.23 84.11 -50.68
CA ALA A 846 10.47 84.65 -49.56
C ALA A 846 11.33 85.50 -48.61
N GLN A 847 12.57 85.07 -48.34
CA GLN A 847 13.51 85.83 -47.52
C GLN A 847 13.92 87.14 -48.20
N VAL A 848 14.25 87.10 -49.50
CA VAL A 848 14.56 88.29 -50.29
C VAL A 848 13.37 89.25 -50.30
N LEU A 849 12.15 88.75 -50.51
CA LEU A 849 10.94 89.57 -50.44
C LEU A 849 10.77 90.21 -49.05
N LEU A 850 10.93 89.43 -47.98
CA LEU A 850 10.83 89.92 -46.61
C LEU A 850 11.84 91.04 -46.32
N GLU A 851 13.09 90.87 -46.71
CA GLU A 851 14.15 91.87 -46.54
C GLU A 851 13.84 93.16 -47.30
N LEU A 852 13.44 93.04 -48.57
CA LEU A 852 13.10 94.20 -49.39
C LEU A 852 11.85 94.91 -48.86
N ILE A 853 10.85 94.17 -48.38
CA ILE A 853 9.64 94.73 -47.75
C ILE A 853 9.98 95.44 -46.44
N ASN A 854 10.86 94.88 -45.62
CA ASN A 854 11.30 95.52 -44.38
C ASN A 854 12.04 96.82 -44.68
N ILE A 855 12.97 96.81 -45.64
CA ILE A 855 13.67 98.02 -46.09
C ILE A 855 12.66 99.06 -46.62
N LEU A 856 11.67 98.63 -47.41
CA LEU A 856 10.63 99.50 -47.96
C LEU A 856 9.73 100.09 -46.87
N SER A 857 9.38 99.30 -45.85
CA SER A 857 8.56 99.70 -44.70
C SER A 857 9.32 100.63 -43.74
N ASP A 858 10.63 100.45 -43.61
CA ASP A 858 11.50 101.28 -42.78
C ASP A 858 11.74 102.68 -43.36
N GLY A 859 11.43 102.88 -44.65
CA GLY A 859 11.51 104.13 -45.37
C GLY A 859 12.94 104.57 -45.74
N PHE A 860 13.06 105.44 -46.75
CA PHE A 860 14.32 106.06 -47.15
C PHE A 860 14.31 107.57 -46.91
N GLU A 861 15.48 108.11 -46.62
CA GLU A 861 15.68 109.54 -46.48
C GLU A 861 16.33 110.13 -47.74
N LYS A 862 15.51 110.75 -48.58
CA LYS A 862 15.97 111.39 -49.82
C LYS A 862 16.91 112.56 -49.53
N ILE A 863 18.02 112.60 -50.25
CA ILE A 863 18.92 113.76 -50.32
C ILE A 863 19.11 114.12 -51.79
N GLU A 864 18.70 115.32 -52.16
CA GLU A 864 18.95 115.85 -53.50
C GLU A 864 20.20 116.72 -53.48
N ILE A 865 21.17 116.37 -54.32
CA ILE A 865 22.33 117.20 -54.60
C ILE A 865 22.04 117.99 -55.86
N LYS A 866 22.18 119.31 -55.81
CA LYS A 866 21.99 120.20 -56.97
C LYS A 866 23.33 120.49 -57.64
N GLN A 867 23.36 120.47 -58.96
CA GLN A 867 24.58 120.75 -59.73
C GLN A 867 25.17 122.13 -59.42
N ASP A 868 24.31 123.14 -59.23
CA ASP A 868 24.72 124.51 -58.88
C ASP A 868 25.36 124.62 -57.48
N GLU A 869 25.03 123.72 -56.57
CA GLU A 869 25.59 123.74 -55.21
C GLU A 869 26.93 123.03 -55.12
N MET A 870 27.22 122.10 -56.04
CA MET A 870 28.54 121.51 -56.14
C MET A 870 29.62 122.57 -56.40
N SER A 871 29.34 123.63 -57.18
CA SER A 871 30.33 124.68 -57.46
C SER A 871 30.82 125.42 -56.21
N LYS A 872 30.05 125.38 -55.10
CA LYS A 872 30.46 125.95 -53.79
C LYS A 872 31.53 125.12 -53.09
N TYR A 873 31.66 123.84 -53.45
CA TYR A 873 32.61 122.89 -52.86
C TYR A 873 33.78 122.58 -53.81
N PHE A 874 33.60 122.77 -55.13
CA PHE A 874 34.65 122.64 -56.15
C PHE A 874 35.10 124.02 -56.67
N THR A 875 35.76 124.82 -55.82
CA THR A 875 36.04 126.25 -56.08
C THR A 875 37.38 126.54 -56.77
N HIS A 876 38.25 125.55 -56.91
CA HIS A 876 39.59 125.68 -57.51
C HIS A 876 40.04 124.35 -58.14
N PRO A 877 41.13 124.33 -58.95
CA PRO A 877 41.74 123.07 -59.36
C PRO A 877 42.13 122.25 -58.13
N MET A 878 41.68 120.99 -58.09
CA MET A 878 41.85 120.08 -56.96
C MET A 878 42.51 118.78 -57.42
N THR A 879 43.30 118.18 -56.55
CA THR A 879 43.75 116.79 -56.71
C THR A 879 42.56 115.82 -56.53
N ILE A 880 42.73 114.57 -56.95
CA ILE A 880 41.67 113.54 -56.85
C ILE A 880 41.19 113.38 -55.39
N GLU A 881 42.10 113.38 -54.43
CA GLU A 881 41.77 113.20 -53.01
C GLU A 881 41.08 114.43 -52.42
N GLU A 882 41.48 115.64 -52.83
CA GLU A 882 40.80 116.88 -52.43
C GLU A 882 39.37 116.95 -53.01
N ALA A 883 39.18 116.52 -54.25
CA ALA A 883 37.86 116.46 -54.90
C ALA A 883 36.93 115.43 -54.23
N LYS A 884 37.45 114.24 -53.89
CA LYS A 884 36.71 113.23 -53.12
C LYS A 884 36.33 113.76 -51.74
N GLY A 885 37.29 114.33 -51.01
CA GLY A 885 37.05 114.90 -49.68
C GLY A 885 36.05 116.05 -49.69
N ALA A 886 36.09 116.93 -50.69
CA ALA A 886 35.12 118.01 -50.85
C ALA A 886 33.70 117.48 -51.12
N PHE A 887 33.58 116.43 -51.95
CA PHE A 887 32.29 115.79 -52.21
C PHE A 887 31.76 115.04 -50.98
N GLU A 888 32.63 114.34 -50.24
CA GLU A 888 32.30 113.67 -49.00
C GLU A 888 31.79 114.67 -47.95
N LEU A 889 32.47 115.81 -47.78
CA LEU A 889 32.06 116.86 -46.84
C LEU A 889 30.71 117.49 -47.22
N TYR A 890 30.43 117.62 -48.52
CA TYR A 890 29.13 118.07 -49.00
C TYR A 890 28.03 117.04 -48.69
N ILE A 891 28.27 115.76 -48.96
CA ILE A 891 27.36 114.66 -48.62
C ILE A 891 27.12 114.60 -47.11
N GLU A 892 28.16 114.67 -46.28
CA GLU A 892 28.04 114.62 -44.83
C GLU A 892 27.21 115.78 -44.28
N ARG A 893 27.38 116.98 -44.85
CA ARG A 893 26.58 118.16 -44.46
C ARG A 893 25.10 117.99 -44.83
N MET A 894 24.83 117.46 -46.01
CA MET A 894 23.46 117.21 -46.48
C MET A 894 22.78 116.05 -45.73
N SER A 895 23.58 115.12 -45.21
CA SER A 895 23.14 113.92 -44.47
C SER A 895 23.10 114.13 -42.95
N LYS A 896 23.32 115.36 -42.46
CA LYS A 896 23.39 115.65 -41.04
C LYS A 896 22.02 115.46 -40.35
N GLY A 897 22.00 114.63 -39.30
CA GLY A 897 20.80 114.31 -38.54
C GLY A 897 19.92 113.21 -39.16
N LYS A 898 20.36 112.63 -40.28
CA LYS A 898 19.70 111.54 -41.00
C LYS A 898 20.35 110.19 -40.68
N ASP A 899 19.59 109.10 -40.72
CA ASP A 899 20.19 107.77 -40.61
C ASP A 899 20.99 107.46 -41.89
N ARG A 900 22.32 107.43 -41.77
CA ARG A 900 23.24 107.21 -42.90
C ARG A 900 22.92 105.94 -43.70
N SER A 901 22.35 104.91 -43.07
CA SER A 901 21.98 103.66 -43.74
C SER A 901 20.75 103.80 -44.65
N LYS A 902 19.87 104.77 -44.36
CA LYS A 902 18.62 105.05 -45.07
C LYS A 902 18.73 106.19 -46.08
N VAL A 903 19.85 106.91 -46.07
CA VAL A 903 20.11 108.02 -46.99
C VAL A 903 20.24 107.52 -48.43
N ARG A 904 19.54 108.19 -49.35
CA ARG A 904 19.62 107.95 -50.80
C ARG A 904 19.87 109.27 -51.52
N ILE A 905 21.05 109.39 -52.12
CA ILE A 905 21.55 110.61 -52.74
C ILE A 905 21.18 110.61 -54.22
N ILE A 906 20.52 111.66 -54.69
CA ILE A 906 20.12 111.82 -56.08
C ILE A 906 20.67 113.13 -56.61
N LEU A 907 21.20 113.13 -57.83
CA LEU A 907 21.60 114.35 -58.52
C LEU A 907 20.37 114.99 -59.17
N HIS A 908 20.04 116.21 -58.77
CA HIS A 908 19.06 117.04 -59.44
C HIS A 908 19.80 118.00 -60.38
N GLY A 909 19.50 117.87 -61.68
CA GLY A 909 20.10 118.66 -62.75
C GLY A 909 19.71 120.12 -62.70
#